data_AF-A0A6G1WHU9-F1
#
_entry.id   AF-A0A6G1WHU9-F1
#
_cell.length_a   1.000
_cell.length_b   1.000
_cell.length_c   1.000
_cell.angle_alpha   90.00
_cell.angle_beta   90.00
_cell.angle_gamma   90.00
#
_symmetry.space_group_name_H-M   'P 1'
#
loop_
_entity.id
_entity.type
_entity.pdbx_description
1 polymer ?
#
loop_
_entity_poly.entity_id
_entity_poly.type
_entity_poly.pdbx_seq_one_letter_code
_entity_poly.pdbx_strand_id
1 'polypeptide(L)'
;MAKDADQPTILITGSSGFLGQAIAHRLRDRYRVIGLDLSAPKRGSETEETIKLDITSDTSVREAIETARKRSGGRIASVIHLAAYYDTTGKDNPKYDAVNVDGTRRLLKALQDLPTEQFIYASTLLVQAPSPAKGTRIDENSPLDPAWAYPKSKAETEAVIAKERGAIRTVILRLAGVYDEDCRAAFIAQQIARIFERLPTAYLFSGDLEAGQPYLHKDDLVEAFVRAVDRRDELPDDCVFLIGEEETFSYGELQKRIGRLVHGEDWRTLSLPKSLAKPGAWMQTEVLDQDSEIKPWMIENSDDHYEIDISRARSRLGWQPMHSLGAILPEMIRRLKQDPTDWYAKNKLEPSVVAASEPEIERAEKRLAQPLERGKAEVQAAVDEHRLRTLWAPLANVALGLWLVASPMTLGLFDPVSVPVPPALGHEVAEPVIRNSRLATSEILSGLLVAVFALSGMYRRWSYLQWITAALGVWIMLAPLVFWTTSAAAYAIDTLAGMLIVAFAVMIPPTPGIGLRALSADDDRPLGWSYSPSSFTQRMPIVALAFVGLFVSRYLAAYQMGHVDGLWDPFFGPDDAPVRNGSEAVVTSWVSKGFPIADAGLGAFAYALDVLAGAIGDSRRWRTMPWMVLLFGLLVVPLGAVSVSFIIIQPPLIGALCTLCIIQAAVTVVLIPYSIDEVLATTQYLWRATKAGEPFWRTFWKGGPALSEDQTPSPDLNRPASELLKEFVTGGVNFPWTLVASVLLGAALMITPVFFGTSAPLYHSDHVLGCVVILVAVTAMAEVVRPVRFLNVVLGAWVAASPLLLDGGSAIGTLADVAMGLALIALSLPRGTRSEEHYGGWDRAIV
;
A
#
# COMPACT_ATOMS: atom_id res chain seq x y z
N MET A 1 -10.33 -42.43 -23.69
CA MET A 1 -10.21 -43.90 -23.67
C MET A 1 -10.41 -44.36 -22.24
N ALA A 2 -11.28 -45.34 -22.00
CA ALA A 2 -11.38 -45.97 -20.68
C ALA A 2 -10.05 -46.70 -20.41
N LYS A 3 -9.36 -46.35 -19.33
CA LYS A 3 -8.10 -46.99 -18.95
C LYS A 3 -8.37 -48.43 -18.50
N ASP A 4 -7.52 -49.36 -18.92
CA ASP A 4 -7.62 -50.78 -18.60
C ASP A 4 -7.55 -51.01 -17.08
N ALA A 5 -8.38 -51.91 -16.56
CA ALA A 5 -8.41 -52.28 -15.14
C ALA A 5 -7.11 -52.95 -14.65
N ASP A 6 -6.17 -53.21 -15.55
CA ASP A 6 -4.92 -53.95 -15.33
C ASP A 6 -3.66 -53.03 -15.25
N GLN A 7 -3.82 -51.71 -15.38
CA GLN A 7 -2.69 -50.78 -15.24
C GLN A 7 -2.18 -50.69 -13.79
N PRO A 8 -0.86 -50.81 -13.53
CA PRO A 8 -0.31 -50.68 -12.19
C PRO A 8 -0.61 -49.30 -11.59
N THR A 9 -0.93 -49.27 -10.29
CA THR A 9 -1.36 -48.03 -9.60
C THR A 9 -0.19 -47.34 -8.89
N ILE A 10 -0.12 -46.02 -9.01
CA ILE A 10 0.81 -45.13 -8.30
C ILE A 10 0.03 -44.19 -7.40
N LEU A 11 0.48 -44.04 -6.15
CA LEU A 11 -0.04 -43.03 -5.22
C LEU A 11 0.93 -41.85 -5.16
N ILE A 12 0.43 -40.63 -5.22
CA ILE A 12 1.25 -39.42 -5.05
C ILE A 12 0.70 -38.61 -3.88
N THR A 13 1.48 -38.44 -2.82
CA THR A 13 1.13 -37.46 -1.75
C THR A 13 1.63 -36.07 -2.12
N GLY A 14 0.93 -35.02 -1.71
CA GLY A 14 1.22 -33.66 -2.21
C GLY A 14 0.89 -33.52 -3.69
N SER A 15 -0.04 -34.34 -4.19
CA SER A 15 -0.40 -34.43 -5.60
C SER A 15 -0.97 -33.13 -6.17
N SER A 16 -1.59 -32.28 -5.35
CA SER A 16 -2.16 -31.01 -5.78
C SER A 16 -1.09 -29.90 -5.91
N GLY A 17 0.14 -30.18 -5.46
CA GLY A 17 1.28 -29.28 -5.57
C GLY A 17 1.90 -29.23 -6.97
N PHE A 18 2.80 -28.27 -7.17
CA PHE A 18 3.48 -28.01 -8.44
C PHE A 18 4.22 -29.24 -9.00
N LEU A 19 5.03 -29.90 -8.17
CA LEU A 19 5.77 -31.11 -8.57
C LEU A 19 4.85 -32.33 -8.73
N GLY A 20 3.85 -32.47 -7.85
CA GLY A 20 2.90 -33.57 -7.87
C GLY A 20 2.12 -33.65 -9.20
N GLN A 21 1.62 -32.51 -9.67
CA GLN A 21 0.92 -32.43 -10.97
C GLN A 21 1.86 -32.71 -12.15
N ALA A 22 3.10 -32.19 -12.12
CA ALA A 22 4.07 -32.43 -13.20
C ALA A 22 4.47 -33.91 -13.31
N ILE A 23 4.67 -34.58 -12.17
CA ILE A 23 4.97 -36.03 -12.12
C ILE A 23 3.76 -36.85 -12.55
N ALA A 24 2.57 -36.53 -12.05
CA ALA A 24 1.32 -37.19 -12.44
C ALA A 24 1.10 -37.12 -13.96
N HIS A 25 1.30 -35.95 -14.56
CA HIS A 25 1.15 -35.75 -16.00
C HIS A 25 2.02 -36.70 -16.84
N ARG A 26 3.27 -36.95 -16.42
CA ARG A 26 4.20 -37.84 -17.13
C ARG A 26 3.95 -39.33 -16.87
N LEU A 27 3.25 -39.69 -15.80
CA LEU A 27 2.97 -41.09 -15.44
C LEU A 27 1.57 -41.56 -15.87
N ARG A 28 0.61 -40.65 -16.02
CA ARG A 28 -0.82 -40.98 -16.23
C ARG A 28 -1.11 -41.82 -17.47
N ASP A 29 -0.26 -41.79 -18.49
CA ASP A 29 -0.47 -42.55 -19.73
C ASP A 29 -0.08 -44.03 -19.59
N ARG A 30 0.80 -44.35 -18.63
CA ARG A 30 1.34 -45.70 -18.41
C ARG A 30 0.86 -46.34 -17.11
N TYR A 31 0.46 -45.50 -16.16
CA TYR A 31 0.04 -45.91 -14.83
C TYR A 31 -1.29 -45.28 -14.47
N ARG A 32 -1.98 -45.98 -13.58
CA ARG A 32 -3.12 -45.41 -12.87
C ARG A 32 -2.61 -44.52 -11.75
N VAL A 33 -2.82 -43.21 -11.84
CA VAL A 33 -2.29 -42.24 -10.86
C VAL A 33 -3.40 -41.74 -9.95
N ILE A 34 -3.29 -42.05 -8.65
CA ILE A 34 -4.20 -41.59 -7.60
C ILE A 34 -3.46 -40.56 -6.74
N GLY A 35 -4.05 -39.38 -6.62
CA GLY A 35 -3.52 -38.30 -5.78
C GLY A 35 -4.00 -38.40 -4.34
N LEU A 36 -3.14 -38.03 -3.38
CA LEU A 36 -3.44 -37.91 -1.96
C LEU A 36 -3.07 -36.49 -1.50
N ASP A 37 -4.05 -35.71 -1.07
CA ASP A 37 -3.83 -34.31 -0.65
C ASP A 37 -4.95 -33.76 0.24
N LEU A 38 -4.76 -32.61 0.88
CA LEU A 38 -5.80 -31.97 1.72
C LEU A 38 -7.02 -31.53 0.91
N SER A 39 -6.80 -31.18 -0.36
CA SER A 39 -7.83 -30.74 -1.30
C SER A 39 -7.39 -31.01 -2.74
N ALA A 40 -8.36 -31.18 -3.65
CA ALA A 40 -8.10 -31.31 -5.08
C ALA A 40 -7.46 -30.03 -5.66
N PRO A 41 -6.65 -30.14 -6.74
CA PRO A 41 -6.03 -28.98 -7.38
C PRO A 41 -7.08 -28.03 -7.96
N LYS A 42 -6.85 -26.72 -7.83
CA LYS A 42 -7.79 -25.68 -8.28
C LYS A 42 -7.93 -25.57 -9.81
N ARG A 43 -6.93 -26.03 -10.58
CA ARG A 43 -6.83 -25.83 -12.05
C ARG A 43 -6.92 -27.15 -12.84
N GLY A 44 -7.87 -28.01 -12.49
CA GLY A 44 -7.96 -29.36 -13.05
C GLY A 44 -6.89 -30.28 -12.45
N SER A 45 -7.11 -31.60 -12.54
CA SER A 45 -6.19 -32.60 -11.99
C SER A 45 -5.57 -33.45 -13.09
N GLU A 46 -4.27 -33.66 -12.99
CA GLU A 46 -3.52 -34.65 -13.79
C GLU A 46 -3.61 -36.06 -13.19
N THR A 47 -4.16 -36.20 -11.97
CA THR A 47 -4.50 -37.49 -11.36
C THR A 47 -5.92 -37.89 -11.77
N GLU A 48 -6.20 -39.20 -11.78
CA GLU A 48 -7.56 -39.70 -12.05
C GLU A 48 -8.55 -39.29 -10.96
N GLU A 49 -8.08 -39.28 -9.73
CA GLU A 49 -8.82 -38.91 -8.53
C GLU A 49 -7.85 -38.29 -7.53
N THR A 50 -8.34 -37.42 -6.64
CA THR A 50 -7.61 -36.94 -5.47
C THR A 50 -8.37 -37.34 -4.22
N ILE A 51 -7.82 -38.28 -3.46
CA ILE A 51 -8.36 -38.72 -2.18
C ILE A 51 -7.88 -37.75 -1.11
N LYS A 52 -8.81 -37.32 -0.25
CA LYS A 52 -8.48 -36.42 0.86
C LYS A 52 -7.56 -37.12 1.86
N LEU A 53 -6.39 -36.53 2.12
CA LEU A 53 -5.41 -37.00 3.08
C LEU A 53 -4.91 -35.83 3.93
N ASP A 54 -5.20 -35.87 5.23
CA ASP A 54 -4.47 -35.13 6.24
C ASP A 54 -3.43 -36.07 6.89
N ILE A 55 -2.16 -35.87 6.53
CA ILE A 55 -1.06 -36.74 6.98
C ILE A 55 -0.79 -36.62 8.50
N THR A 56 -1.31 -35.57 9.15
CA THR A 56 -1.17 -35.37 10.60
C THR A 56 -2.17 -36.20 11.41
N SER A 57 -3.16 -36.81 10.76
CA SER A 57 -4.25 -37.55 11.40
C SER A 57 -4.21 -39.04 11.09
N ASP A 58 -4.04 -39.88 12.11
CA ASP A 58 -4.05 -41.34 11.97
C ASP A 58 -5.35 -41.86 11.32
N THR A 59 -6.49 -41.25 11.67
CA THR A 59 -7.79 -41.61 11.08
C THR A 59 -7.83 -41.27 9.60
N SER A 60 -7.40 -40.07 9.22
CA SER A 60 -7.40 -39.65 7.81
C SER A 60 -6.45 -40.50 6.97
N VAL A 61 -5.25 -40.80 7.47
CA VAL A 61 -4.28 -41.67 6.78
C VAL A 61 -4.88 -43.06 6.55
N ARG A 62 -5.46 -43.68 7.59
CA ARG A 62 -6.07 -45.02 7.48
C ARG A 62 -7.22 -45.04 6.47
N GLU A 63 -8.11 -44.05 6.51
CA GLU A 63 -9.24 -43.95 5.58
C GLU A 63 -8.80 -43.72 4.13
N ALA A 64 -7.79 -42.87 3.93
CA ALA A 64 -7.24 -42.58 2.60
C ALA A 64 -6.58 -43.82 1.99
N ILE A 65 -5.76 -44.55 2.76
CA ILE A 65 -5.09 -45.77 2.30
C ILE A 65 -6.09 -46.91 2.05
N GLU A 66 -7.11 -47.06 2.88
CA GLU A 66 -8.19 -48.04 2.64
C GLU A 66 -8.99 -47.70 1.37
N THR A 67 -9.23 -46.42 1.11
CA THR A 67 -9.87 -45.97 -0.13
C THR A 67 -8.97 -46.23 -1.33
N ALA A 68 -7.68 -45.92 -1.23
CA ALA A 68 -6.69 -46.19 -2.25
C ALA A 68 -6.60 -47.69 -2.57
N ARG A 69 -6.62 -48.56 -1.55
CA ARG A 69 -6.66 -50.03 -1.69
C ARG A 69 -7.86 -50.51 -2.50
N LYS A 70 -9.05 -50.01 -2.20
CA LYS A 70 -10.28 -50.35 -2.94
C LYS A 70 -10.22 -49.88 -4.38
N ARG A 71 -9.64 -48.71 -4.63
CA ARG A 71 -9.51 -48.13 -5.97
C ARG A 71 -8.44 -48.82 -6.80
N SER A 72 -7.32 -49.21 -6.21
CA SER A 72 -6.16 -49.79 -6.91
C SER A 72 -6.28 -51.28 -7.25
N GLY A 73 -7.38 -51.94 -6.86
CA GLY A 73 -7.49 -53.40 -6.98
C GLY A 73 -6.59 -54.16 -5.99
N GLY A 74 -6.08 -53.47 -4.97
CA GLY A 74 -5.35 -54.09 -3.85
C GLY A 74 -3.82 -54.14 -3.99
N ARG A 75 -3.21 -53.58 -5.05
CA ARG A 75 -1.75 -53.53 -5.23
C ARG A 75 -1.27 -52.14 -5.64
N ILE A 76 -0.15 -51.68 -5.11
CA ILE A 76 0.47 -50.39 -5.42
C ILE A 76 1.89 -50.60 -5.95
N ALA A 77 2.14 -50.14 -7.18
CA ALA A 77 3.44 -50.22 -7.83
C ALA A 77 4.45 -49.24 -7.23
N SER A 78 4.01 -48.03 -6.89
CA SER A 78 4.87 -47.06 -6.21
C SER A 78 4.06 -46.03 -5.44
N VAL A 79 4.59 -45.58 -4.30
CA VAL A 79 4.13 -44.39 -3.58
C VAL A 79 5.20 -43.31 -3.73
N ILE A 80 4.83 -42.17 -4.31
CA ILE A 80 5.69 -41.00 -4.43
C ILE A 80 5.31 -40.01 -3.33
N HIS A 81 6.22 -39.83 -2.36
CA HIS A 81 5.99 -39.01 -1.19
C HIS A 81 6.58 -37.60 -1.35
N LEU A 82 5.71 -36.63 -1.70
CA LEU A 82 6.06 -35.20 -1.85
C LEU A 82 5.42 -34.30 -0.78
N ALA A 83 4.49 -34.84 0.02
CA ALA A 83 3.85 -34.07 1.08
C ALA A 83 4.88 -33.69 2.15
N ALA A 84 5.13 -32.40 2.31
CA ALA A 84 6.03 -31.86 3.31
C ALA A 84 5.62 -30.43 3.68
N TYR A 85 5.87 -30.05 4.92
CA TYR A 85 5.96 -28.66 5.34
C TYR A 85 7.35 -28.10 5.00
N TYR A 86 7.37 -26.91 4.41
CA TYR A 86 8.57 -26.17 4.02
C TYR A 86 8.37 -24.69 4.32
N ASP A 87 9.35 -24.08 4.99
CA ASP A 87 9.40 -22.66 5.29
C ASP A 87 10.83 -22.11 5.14
N THR A 88 10.96 -20.89 4.62
CA THR A 88 12.23 -20.19 4.39
C THR A 88 12.67 -19.33 5.58
N THR A 89 11.86 -19.20 6.64
CA THR A 89 12.22 -18.41 7.84
C THR A 89 13.43 -18.96 8.59
N GLY A 90 13.72 -20.25 8.43
CA GLY A 90 14.80 -20.95 9.13
C GLY A 90 14.52 -21.22 10.62
N LYS A 91 13.35 -20.82 11.13
CA LYS A 91 12.93 -21.11 12.50
C LYS A 91 12.39 -22.54 12.60
N ASP A 92 12.58 -23.13 13.77
CA ASP A 92 11.95 -24.41 14.09
C ASP A 92 10.42 -24.23 14.17
N ASN A 93 9.68 -25.23 13.70
CA ASN A 93 8.23 -25.20 13.63
C ASN A 93 7.69 -26.61 13.93
N PRO A 94 6.75 -26.77 14.87
CA PRO A 94 6.16 -28.08 15.19
C PRO A 94 5.58 -28.82 13.98
N LYS A 95 5.26 -28.11 12.89
CA LYS A 95 4.80 -28.71 11.63
C LYS A 95 5.88 -29.55 10.95
N TYR A 96 7.18 -29.28 11.16
CA TYR A 96 8.25 -30.14 10.65
C TYR A 96 8.12 -31.55 11.21
N ASP A 97 7.94 -31.69 12.53
CA ASP A 97 7.71 -32.99 13.17
C ASP A 97 6.36 -33.58 12.76
N ALA A 98 5.27 -32.81 12.91
CA ALA A 98 3.93 -33.33 12.71
C ALA A 98 3.64 -33.77 11.26
N VAL A 99 4.15 -33.03 10.27
CA VAL A 99 3.90 -33.28 8.83
C VAL A 99 5.00 -34.11 8.21
N ASN A 100 6.28 -33.75 8.39
CA ASN A 100 7.38 -34.43 7.69
C ASN A 100 7.72 -35.74 8.39
N VAL A 101 8.11 -35.69 9.66
CA VAL A 101 8.66 -36.86 10.36
C VAL A 101 7.54 -37.84 10.76
N ASP A 102 6.60 -37.39 11.60
CA ASP A 102 5.53 -38.23 12.11
C ASP A 102 4.49 -38.54 11.03
N GLY A 103 4.23 -37.60 10.11
CA GLY A 103 3.34 -37.83 8.97
C GLY A 103 3.86 -38.95 8.06
N THR A 104 5.15 -38.93 7.72
CA THR A 104 5.78 -40.03 6.96
C THR A 104 5.68 -41.35 7.72
N ARG A 105 5.91 -41.33 9.04
CA ARG A 105 5.77 -42.52 9.89
C ARG A 105 4.38 -43.14 9.80
N ARG A 106 3.33 -42.31 9.96
CA ARG A 106 1.93 -42.76 9.87
C ARG A 106 1.62 -43.35 8.51
N LEU A 107 2.07 -42.68 7.44
CA LEU A 107 1.86 -43.14 6.08
C LEU A 107 2.56 -44.49 5.82
N LEU A 108 3.84 -44.61 6.18
CA LEU A 108 4.59 -45.86 6.02
C LEU A 108 3.94 -47.01 6.78
N LYS A 109 3.49 -46.76 8.01
CA LYS A 109 2.80 -47.77 8.83
C LYS A 109 1.50 -48.24 8.17
N ALA A 110 0.69 -47.32 7.67
CA ALA A 110 -0.56 -47.67 6.99
C ALA A 110 -0.33 -48.41 5.66
N LEU A 111 0.79 -48.14 4.97
CA LEU A 111 1.17 -48.84 3.74
C LEU A 111 1.64 -50.28 3.98
N GLN A 112 2.05 -50.66 5.19
CA GLN A 112 2.44 -52.05 5.50
C GLN A 112 1.27 -53.04 5.36
N ASP A 113 0.03 -52.56 5.53
CA ASP A 113 -1.19 -53.38 5.38
C ASP A 113 -1.60 -53.57 3.90
N LEU A 114 -0.82 -53.05 2.97
CA LEU A 114 -1.07 -53.07 1.53
C LEU A 114 0.16 -53.59 0.76
N PRO A 115 0.00 -54.45 -0.26
CA PRO A 115 1.08 -54.84 -1.17
C PRO A 115 1.61 -53.62 -1.94
N THR A 116 2.63 -52.97 -1.36
CA THR A 116 3.31 -51.78 -1.89
C THR A 116 4.72 -52.16 -2.30
N GLU A 117 5.03 -52.07 -3.61
CA GLU A 117 6.33 -52.50 -4.15
C GLU A 117 7.47 -51.52 -3.82
N GLN A 118 7.17 -50.21 -3.87
CA GLN A 118 8.17 -49.16 -3.76
C GLN A 118 7.62 -47.92 -3.06
N PHE A 119 8.45 -47.27 -2.26
CA PHE A 119 8.20 -45.96 -1.65
C PHE A 119 9.33 -45.00 -2.03
N ILE A 120 9.02 -43.95 -2.78
CA ILE A 120 9.96 -42.92 -3.21
C ILE A 120 9.78 -41.68 -2.36
N TYR A 121 10.84 -41.20 -1.73
CA TYR A 121 10.84 -39.99 -0.91
C TYR A 121 11.62 -38.85 -1.56
N ALA A 122 10.97 -37.67 -1.64
CA ALA A 122 11.62 -36.43 -2.05
C ALA A 122 12.36 -35.78 -0.87
N SER A 123 13.66 -36.05 -0.78
CA SER A 123 14.57 -35.39 0.15
C SER A 123 15.26 -34.19 -0.52
N THR A 124 16.28 -33.64 0.12
CA THR A 124 17.04 -32.48 -0.36
C THR A 124 18.53 -32.76 -0.33
N LEU A 125 19.30 -32.15 -1.23
CA LEU A 125 20.76 -32.20 -1.21
C LEU A 125 21.35 -31.58 0.06
N LEU A 126 20.63 -30.63 0.69
CA LEU A 126 21.09 -29.90 1.87
C LEU A 126 21.20 -30.75 3.15
N VAL A 127 20.84 -32.04 3.10
CA VAL A 127 21.15 -33.00 4.17
C VAL A 127 22.63 -33.39 4.19
N GLN A 128 23.31 -33.25 3.05
CA GLN A 128 24.73 -33.58 2.91
C GLN A 128 25.61 -32.50 3.55
N ALA A 129 26.74 -32.95 4.09
CA ALA A 129 27.81 -32.05 4.44
C ALA A 129 28.35 -31.32 3.19
N PRO A 130 28.77 -30.06 3.32
CA PRO A 130 29.44 -29.33 2.24
C PRO A 130 30.66 -30.09 1.71
N SER A 131 31.00 -29.84 0.45
CA SER A 131 32.20 -30.37 -0.19
C SER A 131 33.45 -29.90 0.57
N PRO A 132 34.38 -30.80 0.96
CA PRO A 132 35.53 -30.43 1.79
C PRO A 132 36.44 -29.36 1.17
N ALA A 133 36.49 -29.32 -0.17
CA ALA A 133 37.19 -28.32 -0.96
C ALA A 133 36.55 -28.19 -2.34
N LYS A 134 36.76 -27.05 -3.01
CA LYS A 134 36.38 -26.84 -4.41
C LYS A 134 37.02 -27.90 -5.31
N GLY A 135 36.28 -28.43 -6.28
CA GLY A 135 36.69 -29.54 -7.13
C GLY A 135 36.49 -30.94 -6.53
N THR A 136 36.06 -31.05 -5.26
CA THR A 136 35.81 -32.34 -4.61
C THR A 136 34.33 -32.67 -4.70
N ARG A 137 33.99 -33.71 -5.47
CA ARG A 137 32.61 -34.16 -5.63
C ARG A 137 32.16 -35.07 -4.48
N ILE A 138 30.99 -34.79 -3.92
CA ILE A 138 30.33 -35.66 -2.93
C ILE A 138 29.40 -36.67 -3.61
N ASP A 139 29.28 -37.85 -3.00
CA ASP A 139 28.40 -38.93 -3.43
C ASP A 139 27.35 -39.25 -2.35
N GLU A 140 26.50 -40.25 -2.55
CA GLU A 140 25.47 -40.61 -1.57
C GLU A 140 26.01 -41.20 -0.26
N ASN A 141 27.27 -41.61 -0.22
CA ASN A 141 27.92 -42.18 0.97
C ASN A 141 28.67 -41.12 1.80
N SER A 142 28.73 -39.90 1.28
CA SER A 142 29.35 -38.76 1.96
C SER A 142 28.59 -38.41 3.26
N PRO A 143 29.25 -37.78 4.26
CA PRO A 143 28.63 -37.48 5.55
C PRO A 143 27.41 -36.56 5.44
N LEU A 144 26.47 -36.74 6.35
CA LEU A 144 25.31 -35.85 6.52
C LEU A 144 25.61 -34.78 7.57
N ASP A 145 25.33 -33.52 7.26
CA ASP A 145 25.46 -32.39 8.18
C ASP A 145 24.36 -31.34 7.91
N PRO A 146 23.09 -31.65 8.26
CA PRO A 146 21.98 -30.73 8.01
C PRO A 146 22.07 -29.51 8.93
N ALA A 147 22.48 -28.38 8.35
CA ALA A 147 22.83 -27.17 9.11
C ALA A 147 21.65 -26.39 9.73
N TRP A 148 20.41 -26.63 9.29
CA TRP A 148 19.24 -25.86 9.75
C TRP A 148 17.95 -26.71 9.78
N ALA A 149 16.86 -26.13 10.33
CA ALA A 149 15.64 -26.86 10.68
C ALA A 149 15.04 -27.68 9.52
N TYR A 150 14.98 -27.11 8.31
CA TYR A 150 14.40 -27.81 7.16
C TYR A 150 15.21 -29.05 6.73
N PRO A 151 16.51 -28.97 6.39
CA PRO A 151 17.28 -30.17 6.06
C PRO A 151 17.37 -31.16 7.21
N LYS A 152 17.35 -30.68 8.46
CA LYS A 152 17.32 -31.55 9.64
C LYS A 152 16.06 -32.40 9.66
N SER A 153 14.88 -31.80 9.45
CA SER A 153 13.62 -32.55 9.35
C SER A 153 13.62 -33.57 8.19
N LYS A 154 14.29 -33.24 7.08
CA LYS A 154 14.43 -34.15 5.94
C LYS A 154 15.33 -35.34 6.27
N ALA A 155 16.48 -35.11 6.91
CA ALA A 155 17.40 -36.16 7.37
C ALA A 155 16.76 -37.06 8.44
N GLU A 156 16.01 -36.49 9.38
CA GLU A 156 15.24 -37.25 10.38
C GLU A 156 14.16 -38.12 9.72
N THR A 157 13.50 -37.60 8.68
CA THR A 157 12.53 -38.38 7.90
C THR A 157 13.22 -39.52 7.11
N GLU A 158 14.40 -39.29 6.52
CA GLU A 158 15.19 -40.37 5.90
C GLU A 158 15.50 -41.48 6.92
N ALA A 159 15.88 -41.12 8.15
CA ALA A 159 16.14 -42.09 9.22
C ALA A 159 14.87 -42.86 9.64
N VAL A 160 13.70 -42.19 9.70
CA VAL A 160 12.42 -42.85 9.95
C VAL A 160 12.07 -43.83 8.83
N ILE A 161 12.25 -43.44 7.57
CA ILE A 161 12.01 -44.33 6.42
C ILE A 161 12.91 -45.57 6.51
N ALA A 162 14.21 -45.38 6.72
CA ALA A 162 15.17 -46.47 6.83
C ALA A 162 14.80 -47.46 7.97
N LYS A 163 14.31 -46.94 9.09
CA LYS A 163 13.94 -47.74 10.27
C LYS A 163 12.58 -48.43 10.14
N GLU A 164 11.61 -47.79 9.49
CA GLU A 164 10.19 -48.18 9.56
C GLU A 164 9.61 -48.67 8.22
N ARG A 165 10.42 -48.76 7.14
CA ARG A 165 9.96 -49.24 5.82
C ARG A 165 9.45 -50.68 5.78
N GLY A 166 9.79 -51.51 6.76
CA GLY A 166 9.43 -52.92 6.77
C GLY A 166 9.94 -53.64 5.51
N ALA A 167 9.04 -54.31 4.79
CA ALA A 167 9.37 -55.01 3.54
C ALA A 167 9.30 -54.11 2.28
N ILE A 168 8.85 -52.87 2.41
CA ILE A 168 8.68 -51.96 1.27
C ILE A 168 10.06 -51.50 0.81
N ARG A 169 10.32 -51.55 -0.51
CA ARG A 169 11.56 -51.02 -1.09
C ARG A 169 11.54 -49.50 -1.06
N THR A 170 12.66 -48.87 -0.70
CA THR A 170 12.74 -47.42 -0.55
C THR A 170 13.71 -46.78 -1.54
N VAL A 171 13.30 -45.67 -2.13
CA VAL A 171 14.17 -44.81 -2.95
C VAL A 171 14.14 -43.39 -2.37
N ILE A 172 15.30 -42.89 -1.96
CA ILE A 172 15.47 -41.52 -1.49
C ILE A 172 16.11 -40.71 -2.60
N LEU A 173 15.41 -39.69 -3.10
CA LEU A 173 15.96 -38.74 -4.06
C LEU A 173 16.37 -37.47 -3.31
N ARG A 174 17.68 -37.22 -3.19
CA ARG A 174 18.23 -35.98 -2.61
C ARG A 174 18.33 -34.94 -3.72
N LEU A 175 17.32 -34.07 -3.77
CA LEU A 175 17.13 -33.12 -4.86
C LEU A 175 17.94 -31.83 -4.62
N ALA A 176 18.66 -31.37 -5.63
CA ALA A 176 19.24 -30.04 -5.70
C ALA A 176 18.16 -28.94 -5.86
N GLY A 177 18.55 -27.66 -5.89
CA GLY A 177 17.62 -26.53 -5.98
C GLY A 177 16.79 -26.58 -7.27
N VAL A 178 15.47 -26.78 -7.16
CA VAL A 178 14.61 -26.98 -8.33
C VAL A 178 14.22 -25.64 -8.96
N TYR A 179 14.37 -25.52 -10.28
CA TYR A 179 13.91 -24.36 -11.06
C TYR A 179 13.17 -24.77 -12.34
N ASP A 180 12.51 -23.80 -12.96
CA ASP A 180 11.93 -23.88 -14.29
C ASP A 180 12.21 -22.57 -15.05
N GLU A 181 11.67 -22.42 -16.26
CA GLU A 181 11.87 -21.22 -17.08
C GLU A 181 11.25 -19.96 -16.48
N ASP A 182 10.27 -20.10 -15.57
CA ASP A 182 9.70 -18.99 -14.79
C ASP A 182 10.55 -18.67 -13.54
N CYS A 183 11.70 -19.33 -13.36
CA CYS A 183 12.64 -19.14 -12.26
C CYS A 183 12.07 -19.48 -10.87
N ARG A 184 11.14 -20.44 -10.75
CA ARG A 184 10.46 -20.83 -9.49
C ARG A 184 11.39 -21.51 -8.46
N ALA A 185 12.42 -20.78 -8.05
CA ALA A 185 13.49 -21.10 -7.12
C ALA A 185 13.75 -19.86 -6.27
N ALA A 186 13.24 -19.85 -5.03
CA ALA A 186 13.15 -18.64 -4.19
C ALA A 186 14.47 -17.85 -4.10
N PHE A 187 15.61 -18.54 -3.89
CA PHE A 187 16.91 -17.88 -3.73
C PHE A 187 17.42 -17.21 -5.00
N ILE A 188 17.32 -17.89 -6.15
CA ILE A 188 17.71 -17.29 -7.45
C ILE A 188 16.75 -16.15 -7.78
N ALA A 189 15.44 -16.34 -7.58
CA ALA A 189 14.45 -15.32 -7.90
C ALA A 189 14.70 -14.02 -7.11
N GLN A 190 14.97 -14.12 -5.80
CA GLN A 190 15.36 -12.97 -4.97
C GLN A 190 16.68 -12.34 -5.42
N GLN A 191 17.67 -13.14 -5.82
CA GLN A 191 18.93 -12.60 -6.35
C GLN A 191 18.71 -11.83 -7.66
N ILE A 192 17.93 -12.39 -8.59
CA ILE A 192 17.58 -11.75 -9.85
C ILE A 192 16.80 -10.45 -9.60
N ALA A 193 15.81 -10.47 -8.71
CA ALA A 193 15.01 -9.29 -8.36
C ALA A 193 15.87 -8.16 -7.80
N ARG A 194 16.72 -8.43 -6.81
CA ARG A 194 17.64 -7.42 -6.24
C ARG A 194 18.52 -6.78 -7.32
N ILE A 195 19.05 -7.59 -8.23
CA ILE A 195 19.88 -7.11 -9.36
C ILE A 195 19.03 -6.30 -10.34
N PHE A 196 17.86 -6.79 -10.74
CA PHE A 196 16.92 -6.10 -11.63
C PHE A 196 16.56 -4.71 -11.12
N GLU A 197 16.35 -4.59 -9.82
CA GLU A 197 15.97 -3.35 -9.15
C GLU A 197 17.15 -2.42 -8.81
N ARG A 198 18.39 -2.88 -8.98
CA ARG A 198 19.63 -2.18 -8.58
C ARG A 198 19.66 -1.80 -7.10
N LEU A 199 19.15 -2.68 -6.22
CA LEU A 199 19.20 -2.43 -4.78
C LEU A 199 20.66 -2.40 -4.28
N PRO A 200 21.00 -1.60 -3.25
CA PRO A 200 22.36 -1.59 -2.70
C PRO A 200 22.86 -2.98 -2.28
N THR A 201 21.95 -3.82 -1.76
CA THR A 201 22.21 -5.21 -1.37
C THR A 201 22.52 -6.12 -2.57
N ALA A 202 22.22 -5.73 -3.81
CA ALA A 202 22.54 -6.48 -5.02
C ALA A 202 24.03 -6.44 -5.38
N TYR A 203 24.78 -5.48 -4.83
CA TYR A 203 26.23 -5.36 -5.01
C TYR A 203 27.01 -6.02 -3.87
N LEU A 204 26.31 -6.53 -2.86
CA LEU A 204 26.88 -7.04 -1.62
C LEU A 204 26.56 -8.54 -1.49
N PHE A 205 27.56 -9.36 -1.21
CA PHE A 205 27.38 -10.76 -0.88
C PHE A 205 28.06 -11.06 0.46
N SER A 206 27.37 -11.71 1.37
CA SER A 206 27.97 -12.19 2.62
C SER A 206 28.71 -13.49 2.36
N GLY A 207 30.01 -13.57 2.68
CA GLY A 207 30.77 -14.82 2.58
C GLY A 207 31.57 -15.01 1.29
N ASP A 208 31.90 -16.27 0.99
CA ASP A 208 32.74 -16.66 -0.13
C ASP A 208 32.00 -16.60 -1.48
N LEU A 209 32.51 -15.78 -2.40
CA LEU A 209 31.97 -15.65 -3.76
C LEU A 209 32.29 -16.85 -4.65
N GLU A 210 33.28 -17.66 -4.27
CA GLU A 210 33.71 -18.84 -5.01
C GLU A 210 32.92 -20.10 -4.65
N ALA A 211 32.16 -20.07 -3.55
CA ALA A 211 31.20 -21.09 -3.15
C ALA A 211 29.97 -21.08 -4.07
N GLY A 212 29.21 -22.18 -4.06
CA GLY A 212 28.09 -22.39 -4.99
C GLY A 212 27.39 -23.71 -4.74
N GLN A 213 26.17 -23.83 -5.27
CA GLN A 213 25.30 -25.00 -5.11
C GLN A 213 24.76 -25.45 -6.47
N PRO A 214 24.60 -26.77 -6.69
CA PRO A 214 24.00 -27.27 -7.92
C PRO A 214 22.50 -27.00 -7.90
N TYR A 215 21.94 -26.92 -9.11
CA TYR A 215 20.52 -26.75 -9.34
C TYR A 215 19.96 -27.95 -10.11
N LEU A 216 18.65 -28.01 -10.28
CA LEU A 216 17.97 -29.08 -10.99
C LEU A 216 16.78 -28.52 -11.76
N HIS A 217 16.76 -28.72 -13.06
CA HIS A 217 15.57 -28.36 -13.84
C HIS A 217 14.38 -29.27 -13.48
N LYS A 218 13.18 -28.68 -13.42
CA LYS A 218 11.92 -29.38 -13.10
C LYS A 218 11.69 -30.60 -13.98
N ASP A 219 11.96 -30.52 -15.28
CA ASP A 219 11.70 -31.64 -16.19
C ASP A 219 12.69 -32.79 -15.98
N ASP A 220 13.93 -32.48 -15.61
CA ASP A 220 14.95 -33.48 -15.27
C ASP A 220 14.62 -34.15 -13.93
N LEU A 221 14.08 -33.38 -12.96
CA LEU A 221 13.51 -33.93 -11.73
C LEU A 221 12.39 -34.92 -12.04
N VAL A 222 11.42 -34.53 -12.88
CA VAL A 222 10.29 -35.41 -13.22
C VAL A 222 10.78 -36.68 -13.89
N GLU A 223 11.75 -36.59 -14.79
CA GLU A 223 12.38 -37.75 -15.41
C GLU A 223 13.06 -38.67 -14.37
N ALA A 224 13.70 -38.12 -13.32
CA ALA A 224 14.29 -38.93 -12.25
C ALA A 224 13.23 -39.78 -11.52
N PHE A 225 12.08 -39.18 -11.17
CA PHE A 225 10.96 -39.91 -10.55
C PHE A 225 10.40 -40.98 -11.50
N VAL A 226 10.21 -40.62 -12.77
CA VAL A 226 9.73 -41.56 -13.79
C VAL A 226 10.65 -42.77 -13.90
N ARG A 227 11.97 -42.56 -14.01
CA ARG A 227 12.95 -43.65 -14.09
C ARG A 227 13.00 -44.50 -12.82
N ALA A 228 12.87 -43.88 -11.65
CA ALA A 228 12.85 -44.59 -10.37
C ALA A 228 11.63 -45.54 -10.25
N VAL A 229 10.46 -45.11 -10.75
CA VAL A 229 9.25 -45.95 -10.81
C VAL A 229 9.39 -47.05 -11.88
N ASP A 230 9.84 -46.70 -13.08
CA ASP A 230 9.90 -47.63 -14.21
C ASP A 230 10.91 -48.76 -13.96
N ARG A 231 12.01 -48.46 -13.27
CA ARG A 231 13.08 -49.41 -12.95
C ARG A 231 12.98 -49.99 -11.54
N ARG A 232 11.84 -49.87 -10.87
CA ARG A 232 11.66 -50.30 -9.46
C ARG A 232 12.05 -51.76 -9.17
N ASP A 233 11.94 -52.65 -10.16
CA ASP A 233 12.33 -54.06 -10.03
C ASP A 233 13.84 -54.31 -10.18
N GLU A 234 14.58 -53.34 -10.71
CA GLU A 234 16.04 -53.39 -10.90
C GLU A 234 16.81 -52.68 -9.78
N LEU A 235 16.10 -51.94 -8.93
CA LEU A 235 16.68 -51.16 -7.85
C LEU A 235 16.88 -52.02 -6.59
N PRO A 236 17.93 -51.75 -5.79
CA PRO A 236 18.08 -52.35 -4.46
C PRO A 236 16.88 -52.03 -3.55
N ASP A 237 16.69 -52.85 -2.51
CA ASP A 237 15.59 -52.66 -1.55
C ASP A 237 15.67 -51.33 -0.78
N ASP A 238 16.85 -50.74 -0.68
CA ASP A 238 17.04 -49.38 -0.17
C ASP A 238 18.11 -48.68 -1.02
N CYS A 239 17.76 -47.54 -1.60
CA CYS A 239 18.64 -46.81 -2.49
C CYS A 239 18.49 -45.30 -2.32
N VAL A 240 19.63 -44.61 -2.26
CA VAL A 240 19.71 -43.15 -2.25
C VAL A 240 20.33 -42.70 -3.56
N PHE A 241 19.84 -41.58 -4.11
CA PHE A 241 20.40 -40.91 -5.29
C PHE A 241 20.58 -39.42 -5.06
N LEU A 242 21.73 -38.88 -5.48
CA LEU A 242 21.89 -37.45 -5.71
C LEU A 242 21.30 -37.08 -7.07
N ILE A 243 20.34 -36.15 -7.09
CA ILE A 243 19.69 -35.68 -8.31
C ILE A 243 19.90 -34.18 -8.41
N GLY A 244 20.75 -33.78 -9.35
CA GLY A 244 21.11 -32.40 -9.63
C GLY A 244 22.00 -32.29 -10.87
N GLU A 245 22.31 -31.06 -11.26
CA GLU A 245 23.28 -30.75 -12.30
C GLU A 245 24.71 -30.94 -11.76
N GLU A 246 25.62 -31.45 -12.61
CA GLU A 246 27.05 -31.52 -12.27
C GLU A 246 27.75 -30.15 -12.39
N GLU A 247 27.13 -29.18 -13.09
CA GLU A 247 27.61 -27.81 -13.20
C GLU A 247 27.20 -27.01 -11.95
N THR A 248 28.18 -26.57 -11.17
CA THR A 248 27.97 -25.68 -10.02
C THR A 248 28.58 -24.32 -10.31
N PHE A 249 27.73 -23.32 -10.58
CA PHE A 249 28.19 -21.93 -10.66
C PHE A 249 28.55 -21.40 -9.29
N SER A 250 29.62 -20.60 -9.21
CA SER A 250 29.86 -19.84 -7.99
C SER A 250 28.84 -18.71 -7.85
N TYR A 251 28.56 -18.28 -6.61
CA TYR A 251 27.66 -17.15 -6.37
C TYR A 251 28.13 -15.88 -7.08
N GLY A 252 29.45 -15.65 -7.14
CA GLY A 252 30.04 -14.53 -7.87
C GLY A 252 29.84 -14.63 -9.38
N GLU A 253 30.01 -15.82 -9.98
CA GLU A 253 29.76 -16.04 -11.41
C GLU A 253 28.29 -15.86 -11.76
N LEU A 254 27.38 -16.41 -10.95
CA LEU A 254 25.95 -16.29 -11.14
C LEU A 254 25.50 -14.83 -11.09
N GLN A 255 25.96 -14.05 -10.10
CA GLN A 255 25.66 -12.62 -10.03
C GLN A 255 26.17 -11.83 -11.24
N LYS A 256 27.42 -12.06 -11.65
CA LYS A 256 28.00 -11.41 -12.84
C LYS A 256 27.16 -11.71 -14.08
N ARG A 257 26.75 -12.97 -14.24
CA ARG A 257 25.97 -13.40 -15.41
C ARG A 257 24.55 -12.83 -15.39
N ILE A 258 23.88 -12.83 -14.25
CA ILE A 258 22.56 -12.18 -14.08
C ILE A 258 22.68 -10.69 -14.40
N GLY A 259 23.62 -9.97 -13.80
CA GLY A 259 23.75 -8.53 -14.04
C GLY A 259 24.05 -8.18 -15.49
N ARG A 260 24.86 -9.00 -16.19
CA ARG A 260 25.09 -8.84 -17.63
C ARG A 260 23.83 -9.11 -18.46
N LEU A 261 23.06 -10.15 -18.14
CA LEU A 261 21.81 -10.48 -18.85
C LEU A 261 20.71 -9.42 -18.59
N VAL A 262 20.65 -8.88 -17.39
CA VAL A 262 19.64 -7.92 -16.97
C VAL A 262 19.96 -6.50 -17.45
N HIS A 263 21.17 -6.00 -17.21
CA HIS A 263 21.53 -4.61 -17.48
C HIS A 263 22.46 -4.43 -18.69
N GLY A 264 23.05 -5.49 -19.24
CA GLY A 264 24.05 -5.38 -20.30
C GLY A 264 25.42 -4.89 -19.81
N GLU A 265 25.64 -4.85 -18.49
CA GLU A 265 26.85 -4.32 -17.85
C GLU A 265 27.62 -5.42 -17.09
N ASP A 266 28.93 -5.22 -16.89
CA ASP A 266 29.71 -6.08 -16.00
C ASP A 266 29.39 -5.75 -14.54
N TRP A 267 28.64 -6.66 -13.91
CA TRP A 267 28.18 -6.49 -12.53
C TRP A 267 29.33 -6.68 -11.53
N ARG A 268 29.48 -5.73 -10.62
CA ARG A 268 30.48 -5.79 -9.54
C ARG A 268 29.83 -6.33 -8.28
N THR A 269 30.47 -7.31 -7.66
CA THR A 269 30.02 -7.87 -6.39
C THR A 269 31.13 -7.73 -5.36
N LEU A 270 30.81 -7.14 -4.21
CA LEU A 270 31.70 -6.97 -3.08
C LEU A 270 31.38 -8.03 -2.03
N SER A 271 32.38 -8.80 -1.62
CA SER A 271 32.27 -9.71 -0.48
C SER A 271 32.33 -8.91 0.81
N LEU A 272 31.34 -9.10 1.68
CA LEU A 272 31.32 -8.58 3.04
C LEU A 272 31.72 -9.70 4.01
N PRO A 273 32.71 -9.46 4.90
CA PRO A 273 33.00 -10.37 6.00
C PRO A 273 31.75 -10.66 6.82
N LYS A 274 31.53 -11.93 7.21
CA LYS A 274 30.36 -12.35 8.01
C LYS A 274 30.19 -11.53 9.29
N SER A 275 31.30 -11.09 9.90
CA SER A 275 31.32 -10.23 11.10
C SER A 275 30.76 -8.83 10.88
N LEU A 276 30.78 -8.30 9.65
CA LEU A 276 30.18 -7.02 9.28
C LEU A 276 28.76 -7.19 8.71
N ALA A 277 28.50 -8.33 8.05
CA ALA A 277 27.19 -8.66 7.51
C ALA A 277 26.14 -8.89 8.61
N LYS A 278 26.50 -9.54 9.73
CA LYS A 278 25.58 -9.80 10.85
C LYS A 278 25.07 -8.51 11.53
N PRO A 279 25.92 -7.55 11.95
CA PRO A 279 25.47 -6.27 12.50
C PRO A 279 24.72 -5.41 11.48
N GLY A 280 25.12 -5.45 10.20
CA GLY A 280 24.43 -4.72 9.12
C GLY A 280 23.02 -5.24 8.88
N ALA A 281 22.85 -6.56 8.77
CA ALA A 281 21.54 -7.20 8.65
C ALA A 281 20.70 -7.01 9.92
N TRP A 282 21.32 -7.06 11.10
CA TRP A 282 20.66 -6.74 12.38
C TRP A 282 20.20 -5.28 12.44
N MET A 283 21.03 -4.31 12.05
CA MET A 283 20.64 -2.90 12.01
C MET A 283 19.55 -2.65 10.97
N GLN A 284 19.61 -3.31 9.82
CA GLN A 284 18.59 -3.23 8.78
C GLN A 284 17.25 -3.83 9.25
N THR A 285 17.28 -4.93 10.00
CA THR A 285 16.07 -5.63 10.48
C THR A 285 15.50 -5.02 11.76
N GLU A 286 16.33 -4.75 12.76
CA GLU A 286 15.88 -4.36 14.11
C GLU A 286 15.82 -2.84 14.31
N VAL A 287 16.63 -2.06 13.59
CA VAL A 287 16.66 -0.58 13.72
C VAL A 287 15.89 0.08 12.58
N LEU A 288 16.03 -0.44 11.36
CA LEU A 288 15.36 0.07 10.16
C LEU A 288 14.08 -0.69 9.79
N ASP A 289 13.68 -1.72 10.56
CA ASP A 289 12.44 -2.50 10.35
C ASP A 289 12.22 -2.88 8.87
N GLN A 290 13.31 -3.15 8.14
CA GLN A 290 13.25 -3.68 6.79
C GLN A 290 13.19 -5.20 6.92
N ASP A 291 12.19 -5.81 6.29
CA ASP A 291 12.19 -7.25 6.08
C ASP A 291 13.46 -7.63 5.33
N SER A 292 14.48 -8.06 6.09
CA SER A 292 15.70 -8.56 5.50
C SER A 292 15.35 -9.89 4.84
N GLU A 293 15.29 -9.87 3.51
CA GLU A 293 15.20 -11.07 2.69
C GLU A 293 16.41 -11.99 2.93
N ILE A 294 17.54 -11.43 3.37
CA ILE A 294 18.73 -12.16 3.80
C ILE A 294 18.55 -12.62 5.25
N LYS A 295 18.31 -13.91 5.44
CA LYS A 295 18.13 -14.51 6.77
C LYS A 295 19.48 -14.86 7.42
N PRO A 296 19.58 -14.88 8.76
CA PRO A 296 20.84 -15.18 9.46
C PRO A 296 21.49 -16.50 9.03
N TRP A 297 20.68 -17.56 8.83
CA TRP A 297 21.19 -18.86 8.36
C TRP A 297 21.79 -18.77 6.95
N MET A 298 21.28 -17.91 6.06
CA MET A 298 21.87 -17.71 4.73
C MET A 298 23.27 -17.08 4.82
N ILE A 299 23.49 -16.21 5.81
CA ILE A 299 24.80 -15.60 6.08
C ILE A 299 25.76 -16.62 6.71
N GLU A 300 25.25 -17.53 7.54
CA GLU A 300 26.07 -18.56 8.17
C GLU A 300 26.53 -19.63 7.17
N ASN A 301 25.62 -20.05 6.28
CA ASN A 301 25.83 -21.07 5.26
C ASN A 301 26.33 -20.53 3.91
N SER A 302 26.64 -19.24 3.81
CA SER A 302 27.03 -18.61 2.54
C SER A 302 28.32 -19.16 1.94
N ASP A 303 29.14 -19.84 2.76
CA ASP A 303 30.42 -20.42 2.34
C ASP A 303 30.27 -21.91 1.97
N ASP A 304 29.07 -22.48 2.13
CA ASP A 304 28.82 -23.89 1.86
C ASP A 304 28.84 -24.13 0.35
N HIS A 305 29.77 -24.98 -0.08
CA HIS A 305 29.97 -25.34 -1.47
C HIS A 305 29.60 -26.79 -1.72
N TYR A 306 28.91 -27.06 -2.83
CA TYR A 306 28.45 -28.38 -3.20
C TYR A 306 28.81 -28.70 -4.66
N GLU A 307 29.60 -29.75 -4.86
CA GLU A 307 29.78 -30.40 -6.15
C GLU A 307 29.36 -31.87 -6.01
N ILE A 308 28.52 -32.39 -6.90
CA ILE A 308 27.92 -33.72 -6.74
C ILE A 308 28.44 -34.70 -7.80
N ASP A 309 28.56 -35.97 -7.42
CA ASP A 309 28.76 -37.09 -8.33
C ASP A 309 27.43 -37.83 -8.55
N ILE A 310 26.90 -37.77 -9.78
CA ILE A 310 25.65 -38.41 -10.17
C ILE A 310 25.84 -39.79 -10.83
N SER A 311 27.03 -40.40 -10.73
CA SER A 311 27.36 -41.67 -11.38
C SER A 311 26.42 -42.81 -10.98
N ARG A 312 25.89 -42.81 -9.75
CA ARG A 312 24.89 -43.78 -9.28
C ARG A 312 23.56 -43.62 -10.01
N ALA A 313 23.05 -42.40 -10.16
CA ALA A 313 21.83 -42.12 -10.91
C ALA A 313 22.00 -42.49 -12.40
N ARG A 314 23.17 -42.18 -13.00
CA ARG A 314 23.47 -42.55 -14.39
C ARG A 314 23.48 -44.05 -14.61
N SER A 315 24.14 -44.81 -13.73
CA SER A 315 24.26 -46.27 -13.87
C SER A 315 22.97 -47.03 -13.52
N ARG A 316 22.27 -46.64 -12.45
CA ARG A 316 21.11 -47.39 -11.92
C ARG A 316 19.76 -46.89 -12.41
N LEU A 317 19.60 -45.59 -12.70
CA LEU A 317 18.37 -45.03 -13.25
C LEU A 317 18.47 -44.78 -14.76
N GLY A 318 19.69 -44.74 -15.33
CA GLY A 318 19.88 -44.29 -16.70
C GLY A 318 19.55 -42.80 -16.85
N TRP A 319 19.66 -42.06 -15.75
CA TRP A 319 19.27 -40.67 -15.65
C TRP A 319 20.49 -39.76 -15.69
N GLN A 320 20.37 -38.65 -16.40
CA GLN A 320 21.33 -37.54 -16.39
C GLN A 320 20.55 -36.25 -16.66
N PRO A 321 21.00 -35.10 -16.13
CA PRO A 321 20.37 -33.81 -16.43
C PRO A 321 20.52 -33.51 -17.93
N MET A 322 19.43 -33.03 -18.54
CA MET A 322 19.39 -32.61 -19.94
C MET A 322 19.40 -31.09 -20.07
N HIS A 323 19.15 -30.38 -18.97
CA HIS A 323 19.14 -28.93 -18.88
C HIS A 323 20.30 -28.45 -18.00
N SER A 324 20.67 -27.17 -18.15
CA SER A 324 21.55 -26.51 -17.19
C SER A 324 21.05 -25.12 -16.83
N LEU A 325 21.28 -24.71 -15.57
CA LEU A 325 20.87 -23.38 -15.10
C LEU A 325 21.48 -22.30 -15.99
N GLY A 326 22.73 -22.50 -16.39
CA GLY A 326 23.43 -21.58 -17.27
C GLY A 326 22.75 -21.41 -18.63
N ALA A 327 22.16 -22.47 -19.19
CA ALA A 327 21.47 -22.42 -20.47
C ALA A 327 20.06 -21.80 -20.36
N ILE A 328 19.37 -22.01 -19.23
CA ILE A 328 18.00 -21.53 -19.01
C ILE A 328 17.95 -20.10 -18.45
N LEU A 329 19.01 -19.63 -17.79
CA LEU A 329 19.08 -18.28 -17.20
C LEU A 329 18.72 -17.15 -18.18
N PRO A 330 19.19 -17.13 -19.45
CA PRO A 330 18.75 -16.13 -20.42
C PRO A 330 17.23 -16.11 -20.66
N GLU A 331 16.57 -17.28 -20.67
CA GLU A 331 15.13 -17.39 -20.83
C GLU A 331 14.39 -16.88 -19.59
N MET A 332 14.87 -17.18 -18.38
CA MET A 332 14.33 -16.62 -17.13
C MET A 332 14.36 -15.09 -17.14
N ILE A 333 15.50 -14.50 -17.53
CA ILE A 333 15.66 -13.05 -17.61
C ILE A 333 14.81 -12.46 -18.74
N ARG A 334 14.67 -13.16 -19.86
CA ARG A 334 13.78 -12.74 -20.96
C ARG A 334 12.33 -12.68 -20.49
N ARG A 335 11.84 -13.68 -19.75
CA ARG A 335 10.48 -13.69 -19.18
C ARG A 335 10.28 -12.57 -18.16
N LEU A 336 11.24 -12.35 -17.26
CA LEU A 336 11.23 -11.21 -16.33
C LEU A 336 11.12 -9.88 -17.08
N LYS A 337 11.94 -9.65 -18.12
CA LYS A 337 11.91 -8.40 -18.90
C LYS A 337 10.63 -8.23 -19.71
N GLN A 338 9.99 -9.32 -20.13
CA GLN A 338 8.74 -9.30 -20.87
C GLN A 338 7.55 -8.99 -19.96
N ASP A 339 7.49 -9.69 -18.82
CA ASP A 339 6.43 -9.53 -17.82
C ASP A 339 6.95 -9.51 -16.38
N PRO A 340 7.44 -8.34 -15.90
CA PRO A 340 7.98 -8.24 -14.55
C PRO A 340 6.94 -8.56 -13.48
N THR A 341 5.71 -8.06 -13.62
CA THR A 341 4.65 -8.22 -12.62
C THR A 341 4.21 -9.69 -12.52
N ASP A 342 3.96 -10.38 -13.63
CA ASP A 342 3.66 -11.82 -13.62
C ASP A 342 4.83 -12.66 -13.10
N TRP A 343 6.07 -12.31 -13.50
CA TRP A 343 7.26 -13.02 -13.04
C TRP A 343 7.46 -12.88 -11.53
N TYR A 344 7.28 -11.68 -10.97
CA TYR A 344 7.35 -11.45 -9.51
C TYR A 344 6.26 -12.27 -8.80
N ALA A 345 5.01 -12.22 -9.29
CA ALA A 345 3.90 -12.98 -8.71
C ALA A 345 4.14 -14.50 -8.70
N LYS A 346 4.64 -15.06 -9.82
CA LYS A 346 5.01 -16.48 -9.93
C LYS A 346 6.11 -16.90 -8.95
N ASN A 347 7.00 -15.97 -8.61
CA ASN A 347 8.11 -16.18 -7.70
C ASN A 347 7.81 -15.80 -6.25
N LYS A 348 6.54 -15.47 -5.93
CA LYS A 348 6.12 -15.01 -4.60
C LYS A 348 6.89 -13.78 -4.13
N LEU A 349 7.28 -12.94 -5.08
CA LEU A 349 7.84 -11.61 -4.86
C LEU A 349 6.74 -10.57 -5.07
N GLU A 350 6.95 -9.37 -4.52
CA GLU A 350 5.94 -8.32 -4.48
C GLU A 350 5.78 -7.61 -5.85
N PRO A 351 4.69 -7.84 -6.61
CA PRO A 351 4.60 -7.37 -7.99
C PRO A 351 4.44 -5.84 -8.13
N SER A 352 3.94 -5.17 -7.08
CA SER A 352 3.75 -3.71 -7.05
C SER A 352 5.06 -2.93 -7.21
N VAL A 353 6.18 -3.51 -6.80
CA VAL A 353 7.53 -2.92 -6.89
C VAL A 353 7.94 -2.68 -8.36
N VAL A 354 7.51 -3.55 -9.26
CA VAL A 354 7.83 -3.49 -10.70
C VAL A 354 6.64 -3.04 -11.55
N ALA A 355 5.50 -2.71 -10.94
CA ALA A 355 4.30 -2.25 -11.64
C ALA A 355 4.50 -0.92 -12.39
N ALA A 356 5.54 -0.15 -12.05
CA ALA A 356 5.93 1.07 -12.76
C ALA A 356 7.11 0.89 -13.73
N SER A 357 7.51 -0.36 -14.01
CA SER A 357 8.59 -0.67 -14.93
C SER A 357 8.25 -0.34 -16.38
N GLU A 358 9.26 -0.15 -17.23
CA GLU A 358 9.06 0.20 -18.64
C GLU A 358 8.19 -0.81 -19.42
N PRO A 359 8.34 -2.14 -19.24
CA PRO A 359 7.48 -3.12 -19.91
C PRO A 359 5.99 -2.98 -19.56
N GLU A 360 5.65 -2.61 -18.32
CA GLU A 360 4.27 -2.37 -17.91
C GLU A 360 3.69 -1.11 -18.59
N ILE A 361 4.52 -0.06 -18.74
CA ILE A 361 4.12 1.16 -19.45
C ILE A 361 3.94 0.89 -20.95
N GLU A 362 4.79 0.07 -21.57
CA GLU A 362 4.61 -0.36 -22.96
C GLU A 362 3.36 -1.23 -23.14
N ARG A 363 3.02 -2.09 -22.17
CA ARG A 363 1.76 -2.84 -22.20
C ARG A 363 0.56 -1.91 -22.05
N ALA A 364 0.65 -0.91 -21.18
CA ALA A 364 -0.36 0.12 -21.08
C ALA A 364 -0.52 0.85 -22.42
N GLU A 365 0.56 1.29 -23.09
CA GLU A 365 0.51 1.89 -24.44
C GLU A 365 -0.21 0.98 -25.44
N LYS A 366 0.12 -0.31 -25.47
CA LYS A 366 -0.56 -1.30 -26.33
C LYS A 366 -2.04 -1.45 -25.99
N ARG A 367 -2.42 -1.44 -24.71
CA ARG A 367 -3.81 -1.47 -24.25
C ARG A 367 -4.56 -0.21 -24.70
N LEU A 368 -3.93 0.96 -24.62
CA LEU A 368 -4.51 2.22 -25.08
C LEU A 368 -4.75 2.25 -26.61
N ALA A 369 -4.00 1.46 -27.38
CA ALA A 369 -4.22 1.28 -28.81
C ALA A 369 -5.39 0.33 -29.13
N GLN A 370 -5.82 -0.51 -28.19
CA GLN A 370 -6.96 -1.42 -28.36
C GLN A 370 -8.30 -0.68 -28.27
N PRO A 371 -9.40 -1.28 -28.77
CA PRO A 371 -10.74 -0.76 -28.53
C PRO A 371 -11.02 -0.61 -27.03
N LEU A 372 -11.80 0.41 -26.68
CA LEU A 372 -12.24 0.63 -25.30
C LEU A 372 -13.05 -0.57 -24.80
N GLU A 373 -12.87 -0.95 -23.53
CA GLU A 373 -13.59 -2.07 -22.88
C GLU A 373 -15.10 -1.92 -23.04
N ARG A 374 -15.62 -0.73 -22.74
CA ARG A 374 -17.00 -0.34 -23.05
C ARG A 374 -17.05 0.49 -24.32
N GLY A 375 -18.00 0.15 -25.19
CA GLY A 375 -18.23 0.88 -26.43
C GLY A 375 -18.62 2.34 -26.16
N LYS A 376 -18.20 3.27 -27.02
CA LYS A 376 -18.58 4.70 -26.87
C LYS A 376 -20.10 4.91 -26.77
N ALA A 377 -20.88 4.10 -27.49
CA ALA A 377 -22.34 4.16 -27.47
C ALA A 377 -22.92 3.70 -26.12
N GLU A 378 -22.34 2.65 -25.53
CA GLU A 378 -22.74 2.13 -24.22
C GLU A 378 -22.44 3.15 -23.11
N VAL A 379 -21.22 3.71 -23.09
CA VAL A 379 -20.84 4.76 -22.14
C VAL A 379 -21.74 5.99 -22.28
N GLN A 380 -22.04 6.39 -23.52
CA GLN A 380 -22.94 7.51 -23.78
C GLN A 380 -24.36 7.22 -23.27
N ALA A 381 -24.88 6.02 -23.49
CA ALA A 381 -26.19 5.61 -22.99
C ALA A 381 -26.25 5.63 -21.45
N ALA A 382 -25.21 5.14 -20.77
CA ALA A 382 -25.12 5.19 -19.32
C ALA A 382 -25.08 6.63 -18.76
N VAL A 383 -24.33 7.52 -19.40
CA VAL A 383 -24.29 8.95 -19.03
C VAL A 383 -25.65 9.61 -19.25
N ASP A 384 -26.33 9.30 -20.36
CA ASP A 384 -27.66 9.84 -20.66
C ASP A 384 -28.72 9.32 -19.68
N GLU A 385 -28.66 8.04 -19.30
CA GLU A 385 -29.52 7.46 -18.27
C GLU A 385 -29.31 8.14 -16.91
N HIS A 386 -28.05 8.29 -16.48
CA HIS A 386 -27.73 9.00 -15.23
C HIS A 386 -28.27 10.44 -15.27
N ARG A 387 -28.04 11.16 -16.37
CA ARG A 387 -28.56 12.52 -16.57
C ARG A 387 -30.08 12.57 -16.41
N LEU A 388 -30.83 11.65 -17.02
CA LEU A 388 -32.30 11.60 -16.93
C LEU A 388 -32.77 11.39 -15.48
N ARG A 389 -32.10 10.52 -14.73
CA ARG A 389 -32.41 10.26 -13.31
C ARG A 389 -32.12 11.47 -12.41
N THR A 390 -31.20 12.36 -12.82
CA THR A 390 -30.76 13.51 -12.03
C THR A 390 -31.28 14.87 -12.52
N LEU A 391 -32.22 14.92 -13.48
CA LEU A 391 -32.76 16.19 -14.01
C LEU A 391 -33.46 17.05 -12.95
N TRP A 392 -33.87 16.47 -11.82
CA TRP A 392 -34.42 17.21 -10.69
C TRP A 392 -33.39 18.12 -10.01
N ALA A 393 -32.08 17.84 -10.11
CA ALA A 393 -31.04 18.63 -9.45
C ALA A 393 -30.90 20.05 -10.05
N PRO A 394 -30.80 20.24 -11.38
CA PRO A 394 -30.90 21.57 -11.97
C PRO A 394 -32.20 22.30 -11.63
N LEU A 395 -33.34 21.59 -11.51
CA LEU A 395 -34.61 22.20 -11.09
C LEU A 395 -34.58 22.67 -9.64
N ALA A 396 -33.89 21.94 -8.74
CA ALA A 396 -33.63 22.39 -7.38
C ALA A 396 -32.79 23.67 -7.37
N ASN A 397 -31.80 23.79 -8.26
CA ASN A 397 -31.04 25.04 -8.44
C ASN A 397 -31.90 26.20 -8.92
N VAL A 398 -32.87 25.97 -9.79
CA VAL A 398 -33.84 27.01 -10.17
C VAL A 398 -34.64 27.47 -8.96
N ALA A 399 -35.13 26.54 -8.14
CA ALA A 399 -35.86 26.87 -6.93
C ALA A 399 -34.99 27.67 -5.93
N LEU A 400 -33.73 27.28 -5.73
CA LEU A 400 -32.78 28.02 -4.90
C LEU A 400 -32.46 29.41 -5.48
N GLY A 401 -32.31 29.53 -6.80
CA GLY A 401 -32.11 30.81 -7.47
C GLY A 401 -33.30 31.76 -7.27
N LEU A 402 -34.52 31.26 -7.43
CA LEU A 402 -35.74 32.03 -7.17
C LEU A 402 -35.92 32.37 -5.69
N TRP A 403 -35.48 31.49 -4.78
CA TRP A 403 -35.45 31.77 -3.35
C TRP A 403 -34.52 32.95 -3.05
N LEU A 404 -33.30 32.95 -3.60
CA LEU A 404 -32.35 34.06 -3.46
C LEU A 404 -32.87 35.38 -4.04
N VAL A 405 -33.69 35.35 -5.10
CA VAL A 405 -34.34 36.57 -5.61
C VAL A 405 -35.33 37.17 -4.62
N ALA A 406 -36.00 36.35 -3.81
CA ALA A 406 -36.95 36.80 -2.80
C ALA A 406 -36.30 37.10 -1.43
N SER A 407 -35.13 36.52 -1.14
CA SER A 407 -34.43 36.63 0.15
C SER A 407 -34.19 38.08 0.61
N PRO A 408 -33.72 39.02 -0.23
CA PRO A 408 -33.42 40.37 0.26
C PRO A 408 -34.60 41.12 0.87
N MET A 409 -35.80 40.89 0.33
CA MET A 409 -37.03 41.50 0.82
C MET A 409 -37.48 40.90 2.15
N THR A 410 -37.29 39.58 2.34
CA THR A 410 -37.71 38.88 3.56
C THR A 410 -36.70 39.01 4.69
N LEU A 411 -35.42 39.16 4.35
CA LEU A 411 -34.31 39.34 5.31
C LEU A 411 -34.06 40.80 5.68
N GLY A 412 -34.80 41.74 5.11
CA GLY A 412 -34.70 43.17 5.43
C GLY A 412 -33.38 43.80 4.97
N LEU A 413 -32.79 43.35 3.86
CA LEU A 413 -31.50 43.87 3.38
C LEU A 413 -31.58 45.32 2.88
N PHE A 414 -32.76 45.78 2.43
CA PHE A 414 -32.97 47.16 1.98
C PHE A 414 -33.20 48.14 3.14
N ASP A 415 -33.64 47.64 4.30
CA ASP A 415 -33.99 48.44 5.48
C ASP A 415 -33.20 47.96 6.71
N PRO A 416 -31.85 48.08 6.73
CA PRO A 416 -31.07 47.58 7.85
C PRO A 416 -31.34 48.36 9.13
N VAL A 417 -31.52 47.63 10.24
CA VAL A 417 -31.56 48.19 11.59
C VAL A 417 -30.18 48.75 11.96
N SER A 418 -30.11 49.71 12.88
CA SER A 418 -28.82 50.19 13.40
C SER A 418 -28.02 49.06 14.05
N VAL A 419 -26.97 48.59 13.39
CA VAL A 419 -26.08 47.53 13.87
C VAL A 419 -24.73 48.16 14.26
N PRO A 420 -24.09 47.72 15.36
CA PRO A 420 -22.75 48.16 15.72
C PRO A 420 -21.73 47.88 14.62
N VAL A 421 -20.63 48.66 14.62
CA VAL A 421 -19.52 48.48 13.68
C VAL A 421 -18.88 47.10 13.93
N PRO A 422 -18.58 46.31 12.88
CA PRO A 422 -17.96 45.01 13.06
C PRO A 422 -16.63 45.10 13.82
N PRO A 423 -16.40 44.26 14.84
CA PRO A 423 -15.26 44.40 15.75
C PRO A 423 -13.90 44.12 15.08
N ALA A 424 -13.88 43.31 14.02
CA ALA A 424 -12.68 42.97 13.27
C ALA A 424 -12.45 43.88 12.04
N LEU A 425 -13.22 44.96 11.90
CA LEU A 425 -13.06 45.86 10.77
C LEU A 425 -11.79 46.72 10.93
N GLY A 426 -10.86 46.60 9.98
CA GLY A 426 -9.60 47.36 9.97
C GLY A 426 -9.49 48.45 8.90
N HIS A 427 -10.49 48.59 8.03
CA HIS A 427 -10.50 49.54 6.92
C HIS A 427 -11.88 50.19 6.79
N GLU A 428 -11.95 51.33 6.09
CA GLU A 428 -13.21 52.01 5.86
C GLU A 428 -14.11 51.18 4.93
N VAL A 429 -15.35 50.94 5.37
CA VAL A 429 -16.40 50.29 4.58
C VAL A 429 -17.59 51.22 4.43
N ALA A 430 -18.38 50.99 3.38
CA ALA A 430 -19.58 51.78 3.13
C ALA A 430 -20.59 51.68 4.29
N GLU A 431 -21.53 52.62 4.34
CA GLU A 431 -22.61 52.59 5.34
C GLU A 431 -23.44 51.28 5.24
N PRO A 432 -24.03 50.79 6.36
CA PRO A 432 -24.80 49.55 6.39
C PRO A 432 -25.87 49.42 5.30
N VAL A 433 -26.58 50.51 4.99
CA VAL A 433 -27.60 50.58 3.92
C VAL A 433 -26.98 50.29 2.55
N ILE A 434 -25.80 50.84 2.28
CA ILE A 434 -25.10 50.65 1.01
C ILE A 434 -24.54 49.22 0.91
N ARG A 435 -23.97 48.70 2.01
CA ARG A 435 -23.44 47.33 2.08
C ARG A 435 -24.51 46.29 1.78
N ASN A 436 -25.63 46.36 2.50
CA ASN A 436 -26.70 45.37 2.35
C ASN A 436 -27.48 45.57 1.04
N SER A 437 -27.65 46.79 0.53
CA SER A 437 -28.28 46.99 -0.79
C SER A 437 -27.41 46.45 -1.94
N ARG A 438 -26.08 46.53 -1.84
CA ARG A 438 -25.16 45.88 -2.78
C ARG A 438 -25.25 44.36 -2.72
N LEU A 439 -25.28 43.78 -1.51
CA LEU A 439 -25.50 42.35 -1.33
C LEU A 439 -26.86 41.92 -1.90
N ALA A 440 -27.94 42.63 -1.57
CA ALA A 440 -29.29 42.39 -2.09
C ALA A 440 -29.34 42.37 -3.62
N THR A 441 -28.67 43.33 -4.25
CA THR A 441 -28.56 43.39 -5.71
C THR A 441 -27.77 42.19 -6.25
N SER A 442 -26.68 41.82 -5.58
CA SER A 442 -25.88 40.63 -5.91
C SER A 442 -26.69 39.33 -5.77
N GLU A 443 -27.49 39.17 -4.71
CA GLU A 443 -28.36 38.00 -4.48
C GLU A 443 -29.42 37.88 -5.59
N ILE A 444 -30.11 38.98 -5.92
CA ILE A 444 -31.14 38.98 -6.99
C ILE A 444 -30.51 38.63 -8.34
N LEU A 445 -29.40 39.26 -8.71
CA LEU A 445 -28.72 39.00 -9.97
C LEU A 445 -28.18 37.57 -10.02
N SER A 446 -27.53 37.11 -8.96
CA SER A 446 -26.97 35.75 -8.89
C SER A 446 -28.09 34.70 -8.91
N GLY A 447 -29.21 34.93 -8.20
CA GLY A 447 -30.36 34.03 -8.19
C GLY A 447 -31.03 33.90 -9.57
N LEU A 448 -31.22 35.01 -10.29
CA LEU A 448 -31.71 35.00 -11.67
C LEU A 448 -30.74 34.26 -12.61
N LEU A 449 -29.44 34.53 -12.50
CA LEU A 449 -28.42 33.85 -13.32
C LEU A 449 -28.37 32.35 -13.02
N VAL A 450 -28.44 31.95 -11.75
CA VAL A 450 -28.51 30.54 -11.34
C VAL A 450 -29.72 29.86 -11.98
N ALA A 451 -30.91 30.47 -11.93
CA ALA A 451 -32.11 29.93 -12.56
C ALA A 451 -31.96 29.78 -14.09
N VAL A 452 -31.45 30.81 -14.78
CA VAL A 452 -31.24 30.79 -16.23
C VAL A 452 -30.21 29.73 -16.64
N PHE A 453 -29.05 29.68 -15.98
CA PHE A 453 -28.00 28.73 -16.33
C PHE A 453 -28.34 27.30 -15.92
N ALA A 454 -29.07 27.09 -14.82
CA ALA A 454 -29.53 25.76 -14.43
C ALA A 454 -30.53 25.19 -15.45
N LEU A 455 -31.53 25.98 -15.88
CA LEU A 455 -32.47 25.57 -16.95
C LEU A 455 -31.76 25.31 -18.28
N SER A 456 -30.85 26.21 -18.67
CA SER A 456 -30.09 26.08 -19.91
C SER A 456 -29.15 24.87 -19.88
N GLY A 457 -28.54 24.61 -18.72
CA GLY A 457 -27.66 23.47 -18.46
C GLY A 457 -28.37 22.12 -18.40
N MET A 458 -29.71 22.10 -18.34
CA MET A 458 -30.48 20.88 -18.57
C MET A 458 -30.32 20.40 -20.01
N TYR A 459 -30.09 21.29 -20.98
CA TYR A 459 -29.90 20.88 -22.37
C TYR A 459 -28.52 20.23 -22.58
N ARG A 460 -28.50 19.02 -23.16
CA ARG A 460 -27.28 18.19 -23.29
C ARG A 460 -26.08 18.93 -23.89
N ARG A 461 -26.31 19.75 -24.92
CA ARG A 461 -25.23 20.49 -25.60
C ARG A 461 -24.58 21.56 -24.72
N TRP A 462 -25.28 22.02 -23.70
CA TRP A 462 -24.89 23.12 -22.83
C TRP A 462 -24.61 22.65 -21.40
N SER A 463 -24.27 21.37 -21.21
CA SER A 463 -23.93 20.82 -19.89
C SER A 463 -22.78 21.56 -19.21
N TYR A 464 -21.87 22.19 -19.95
CA TYR A 464 -20.82 23.03 -19.39
C TYR A 464 -21.34 24.24 -18.58
N LEU A 465 -22.57 24.69 -18.81
CA LEU A 465 -23.19 25.77 -18.03
C LEU A 465 -23.38 25.39 -16.55
N GLN A 466 -23.37 24.09 -16.22
CA GLN A 466 -23.38 23.63 -14.84
C GLN A 466 -22.15 24.12 -14.06
N TRP A 467 -20.98 24.23 -14.69
CA TRP A 467 -19.79 24.82 -14.05
C TRP A 467 -19.96 26.31 -13.77
N ILE A 468 -20.71 27.03 -14.63
CA ILE A 468 -21.06 28.44 -14.38
C ILE A 468 -22.02 28.53 -13.21
N THR A 469 -23.04 27.66 -13.13
CA THR A 469 -23.94 27.58 -11.98
C THR A 469 -23.19 27.26 -10.69
N ALA A 470 -22.23 26.34 -10.72
CA ALA A 470 -21.37 26.06 -9.56
C ALA A 470 -20.50 27.28 -9.18
N ALA A 471 -19.89 27.97 -10.14
CA ALA A 471 -19.12 29.18 -9.87
C ALA A 471 -19.98 30.30 -9.26
N LEU A 472 -21.24 30.44 -9.68
CA LEU A 472 -22.20 31.34 -9.04
C LEU A 472 -22.51 30.93 -7.60
N GLY A 473 -22.66 29.62 -7.33
CA GLY A 473 -22.79 29.10 -5.96
C GLY A 473 -21.60 29.47 -5.08
N VAL A 474 -20.37 29.35 -5.60
CA VAL A 474 -19.14 29.77 -4.92
C VAL A 474 -19.14 31.29 -4.66
N TRP A 475 -19.58 32.11 -5.62
CA TRP A 475 -19.71 33.55 -5.43
C TRP A 475 -20.74 33.90 -4.36
N ILE A 476 -21.90 33.24 -4.35
CA ILE A 476 -22.96 33.46 -3.36
C ILE A 476 -22.42 33.20 -1.94
N MET A 477 -21.61 32.16 -1.72
CA MET A 477 -20.97 31.91 -0.42
C MET A 477 -20.02 33.03 0.01
N LEU A 478 -19.32 33.64 -0.95
CA LEU A 478 -18.29 34.67 -0.71
C LEU A 478 -18.89 36.08 -0.59
N ALA A 479 -20.01 36.36 -1.25
CA ALA A 479 -20.59 37.70 -1.35
C ALA A 479 -20.91 38.36 0.00
N PRO A 480 -21.50 37.68 1.00
CA PRO A 480 -21.73 38.26 2.32
C PRO A 480 -20.44 38.76 3.01
N LEU A 481 -19.32 38.07 2.78
CA LEU A 481 -18.02 38.45 3.35
C LEU A 481 -17.43 39.67 2.63
N VAL A 482 -17.51 39.69 1.29
CA VAL A 482 -17.00 40.79 0.45
C VAL A 482 -17.75 42.09 0.71
N PHE A 483 -19.07 42.03 0.80
CA PHE A 483 -19.88 43.21 1.08
C PHE A 483 -19.94 43.56 2.56
N TRP A 484 -19.36 42.73 3.44
CA TRP A 484 -19.51 42.80 4.88
C TRP A 484 -21.00 42.93 5.21
N THR A 485 -21.82 41.89 5.09
CA THR A 485 -23.25 42.02 5.41
C THR A 485 -23.45 42.40 6.89
N THR A 486 -24.51 43.15 7.21
CA THR A 486 -24.94 43.29 8.62
C THR A 486 -25.99 42.24 9.01
N SER A 487 -26.51 41.48 8.03
CA SER A 487 -27.53 40.46 8.26
C SER A 487 -26.92 39.08 8.50
N ALA A 488 -27.01 38.61 9.74
CA ALA A 488 -26.60 37.26 10.11
C ALA A 488 -27.38 36.16 9.34
N ALA A 489 -28.65 36.44 9.06
CA ALA A 489 -29.51 35.52 8.31
C ALA A 489 -29.07 35.39 6.84
N ALA A 490 -28.70 36.51 6.20
CA ALA A 490 -28.17 36.48 4.83
C ALA A 490 -26.85 35.71 4.77
N TYR A 491 -25.92 35.96 5.71
CA TYR A 491 -24.67 35.20 5.78
C TYR A 491 -24.89 33.68 5.90
N ALA A 492 -25.81 33.26 6.78
CA ALA A 492 -26.10 31.84 6.98
C ALA A 492 -26.80 31.19 5.78
N ILE A 493 -27.79 31.88 5.19
CA ILE A 493 -28.56 31.39 4.04
C ILE A 493 -27.67 31.30 2.82
N ASP A 494 -26.88 32.32 2.52
CA ASP A 494 -26.02 32.36 1.33
C ASP A 494 -24.91 31.30 1.38
N THR A 495 -24.34 31.07 2.57
CA THR A 495 -23.36 29.97 2.76
C THR A 495 -24.00 28.62 2.41
N LEU A 496 -25.19 28.33 2.94
CA LEU A 496 -25.87 27.06 2.71
C LEU A 496 -26.39 26.95 1.26
N ALA A 497 -27.04 27.99 0.75
CA ALA A 497 -27.60 28.04 -0.59
C ALA A 497 -26.51 27.89 -1.64
N GLY A 498 -25.39 28.58 -1.49
CA GLY A 498 -24.26 28.45 -2.41
C GLY A 498 -23.65 27.04 -2.41
N MET A 499 -23.48 26.41 -1.24
CA MET A 499 -23.04 25.00 -1.16
C MET A 499 -24.02 24.04 -1.86
N LEU A 500 -25.32 24.20 -1.61
CA LEU A 500 -26.35 23.39 -2.26
C LEU A 500 -26.38 23.61 -3.78
N ILE A 501 -26.19 24.86 -4.22
CA ILE A 501 -26.14 25.20 -5.65
C ILE A 501 -24.99 24.46 -6.34
N VAL A 502 -23.80 24.43 -5.72
CA VAL A 502 -22.65 23.67 -6.23
C VAL A 502 -22.97 22.17 -6.26
N ALA A 503 -23.52 21.61 -5.17
CA ALA A 503 -23.85 20.19 -5.07
C ALA A 503 -24.83 19.75 -6.17
N PHE A 504 -25.92 20.48 -6.36
CA PHE A 504 -26.92 20.19 -7.39
C PHE A 504 -26.42 20.50 -8.82
N ALA A 505 -25.40 21.33 -8.97
CA ALA A 505 -24.83 21.66 -10.28
C ALA A 505 -23.82 20.61 -10.78
N VAL A 506 -22.92 20.11 -9.93
CA VAL A 506 -21.77 19.29 -10.38
C VAL A 506 -21.53 17.98 -9.61
N MET A 507 -22.15 17.79 -8.44
CA MET A 507 -21.98 16.58 -7.61
C MET A 507 -23.01 15.49 -7.95
N ILE A 508 -24.28 15.88 -8.10
CA ILE A 508 -25.38 14.95 -8.40
C ILE A 508 -25.47 14.60 -9.91
N PRO A 509 -25.56 15.57 -10.83
CA PRO A 509 -25.60 15.26 -12.26
C PRO A 509 -24.27 14.72 -12.77
N PRO A 510 -24.23 14.03 -13.94
CA PRO A 510 -22.98 13.60 -14.54
C PRO A 510 -22.07 14.81 -14.79
N THR A 511 -20.88 14.77 -14.19
CA THR A 511 -19.97 15.92 -14.19
C THR A 511 -19.57 16.33 -15.61
N PRO A 512 -19.76 17.60 -16.00
CA PRO A 512 -19.43 18.06 -17.35
C PRO A 512 -17.93 18.03 -17.60
N GLY A 513 -17.54 17.63 -18.82
CA GLY A 513 -16.17 17.73 -19.31
C GLY A 513 -15.36 16.44 -19.23
N ILE A 514 -15.84 15.43 -18.49
CA ILE A 514 -15.21 14.10 -18.47
C ILE A 514 -15.31 13.46 -19.85
N GLY A 515 -14.18 12.97 -20.36
CA GLY A 515 -14.09 12.31 -21.65
C GLY A 515 -14.69 10.91 -21.61
N LEU A 516 -15.35 10.49 -22.70
CA LEU A 516 -15.89 9.12 -22.84
C LEU A 516 -14.81 8.04 -22.66
N ARG A 517 -13.56 8.33 -23.04
CA ARG A 517 -12.41 7.44 -22.81
C ARG A 517 -12.09 7.22 -21.34
N ALA A 518 -12.34 8.22 -20.49
CA ALA A 518 -12.14 8.08 -19.05
C ALA A 518 -13.27 7.26 -18.42
N LEU A 519 -14.47 7.28 -18.99
CA LEU A 519 -15.62 6.54 -18.46
C LEU A 519 -15.78 5.12 -19.04
N SER A 520 -14.92 4.72 -19.97
CA SER A 520 -15.05 3.45 -20.67
C SER A 520 -14.48 2.24 -19.94
N ALA A 521 -13.80 2.46 -18.82
CA ALA A 521 -13.21 1.42 -17.99
C ALA A 521 -13.65 1.66 -16.53
N ASP A 522 -13.80 0.58 -15.76
CA ASP A 522 -14.22 0.65 -14.37
C ASP A 522 -13.07 0.68 -13.38
N ASP A 523 -11.83 0.52 -13.85
CA ASP A 523 -10.65 0.46 -12.98
C ASP A 523 -10.55 1.72 -12.11
N ASP A 524 -10.49 1.48 -10.82
CA ASP A 524 -10.47 2.49 -9.77
C ASP A 524 -9.16 2.48 -8.98
N ARG A 525 -8.29 1.50 -9.21
CA ARG A 525 -6.96 1.42 -8.62
C ARG A 525 -5.89 1.98 -9.56
N PRO A 526 -5.06 2.92 -9.09
CA PRO A 526 -3.89 3.33 -9.85
C PRO A 526 -2.92 2.17 -10.08
N LEU A 527 -2.19 2.19 -11.20
CA LEU A 527 -1.25 1.13 -11.56
C LEU A 527 -0.23 0.87 -10.43
N GLY A 528 -0.21 -0.35 -9.90
CA GLY A 528 0.69 -0.78 -8.82
C GLY A 528 0.28 -0.33 -7.41
N TRP A 529 -0.90 0.25 -7.24
CA TRP A 529 -1.45 0.55 -5.91
C TRP A 529 -2.29 -0.60 -5.38
N SER A 530 -2.21 -0.87 -4.08
CA SER A 530 -2.98 -1.91 -3.40
C SER A 530 -4.45 -1.50 -3.16
N TYR A 531 -4.73 -0.21 -3.09
CA TYR A 531 -6.06 0.37 -2.86
C TYR A 531 -6.32 1.61 -3.72
N SER A 532 -7.56 2.11 -3.72
CA SER A 532 -7.92 3.36 -4.41
C SER A 532 -7.88 4.54 -3.43
N PRO A 533 -6.99 5.53 -3.62
CA PRO A 533 -6.91 6.69 -2.74
C PRO A 533 -8.09 7.65 -2.88
N SER A 534 -8.87 7.51 -3.96
CA SER A 534 -10.10 8.27 -4.20
C SER A 534 -11.37 7.59 -3.65
N SER A 535 -11.24 6.47 -2.94
CA SER A 535 -12.41 5.79 -2.37
C SER A 535 -13.20 6.73 -1.45
N PHE A 536 -14.48 6.46 -1.27
CA PHE A 536 -15.31 7.24 -0.35
C PHE A 536 -14.90 7.00 1.10
N THR A 537 -14.43 5.79 1.46
CA THR A 537 -13.89 5.52 2.81
C THR A 537 -12.70 6.40 3.16
N GLN A 538 -11.81 6.69 2.20
CA GLN A 538 -10.65 7.55 2.40
C GLN A 538 -11.01 9.04 2.44
N ARG A 539 -12.06 9.46 1.71
CA ARG A 539 -12.46 10.88 1.62
C ARG A 539 -13.44 11.31 2.71
N MET A 540 -14.21 10.38 3.30
CA MET A 540 -15.18 10.68 4.36
C MET A 540 -14.55 11.37 5.59
N PRO A 541 -13.36 10.95 6.10
CA PRO A 541 -12.65 11.67 7.15
C PRO A 541 -12.39 13.12 6.82
N ILE A 542 -11.97 13.38 5.57
CA ILE A 542 -11.67 14.73 5.13
C ILE A 542 -12.94 15.60 5.15
N VAL A 543 -14.03 15.09 4.57
CA VAL A 543 -15.30 15.83 4.53
C VAL A 543 -15.85 16.07 5.94
N ALA A 544 -15.79 15.08 6.82
CA ALA A 544 -16.26 15.20 8.20
C ALA A 544 -15.46 16.24 9.00
N LEU A 545 -14.13 16.22 8.89
CA LEU A 545 -13.24 17.18 9.53
C LEU A 545 -13.40 18.59 8.94
N ALA A 546 -13.59 18.71 7.63
CA ALA A 546 -13.86 19.99 6.98
C ALA A 546 -15.19 20.61 7.47
N PHE A 547 -16.23 19.81 7.80
CA PHE A 547 -17.43 20.33 8.46
C PHE A 547 -17.15 20.91 9.85
N VAL A 548 -16.28 20.28 10.64
CA VAL A 548 -15.85 20.82 11.94
C VAL A 548 -15.17 22.17 11.74
N GLY A 549 -14.22 22.25 10.80
CA GLY A 549 -13.55 23.51 10.41
C GLY A 549 -14.55 24.58 9.99
N LEU A 550 -15.48 24.24 9.10
CA LEU A 550 -16.54 25.13 8.62
C LEU A 550 -17.37 25.71 9.77
N PHE A 551 -17.83 24.88 10.72
CA PHE A 551 -18.65 25.38 11.82
C PHE A 551 -17.89 26.28 12.79
N VAL A 552 -16.64 25.92 13.12
CA VAL A 552 -15.78 26.73 14.00
C VAL A 552 -15.46 28.07 13.34
N SER A 553 -14.98 28.06 12.08
CA SER A 553 -14.66 29.29 11.36
C SER A 553 -15.88 30.15 11.11
N ARG A 554 -17.05 29.55 10.81
CA ARG A 554 -18.29 30.31 10.63
C ARG A 554 -18.72 31.00 11.93
N TYR A 555 -18.52 30.37 13.08
CA TYR A 555 -18.81 30.96 14.39
C TYR A 555 -17.87 32.12 14.71
N LEU A 556 -16.56 31.97 14.47
CA LEU A 556 -15.57 33.04 14.59
C LEU A 556 -15.90 34.22 13.65
N ALA A 557 -16.23 33.93 12.39
CA ALA A 557 -16.60 34.92 11.40
C ALA A 557 -17.87 35.70 11.79
N ALA A 558 -18.84 35.03 12.41
CA ALA A 558 -20.05 35.69 12.90
C ALA A 558 -19.71 36.76 13.95
N TYR A 559 -18.73 36.52 14.83
CA TYR A 559 -18.26 37.53 15.77
C TYR A 559 -17.54 38.67 15.05
N GLN A 560 -16.62 38.34 14.13
CA GLN A 560 -15.87 39.34 13.36
C GLN A 560 -16.75 40.30 12.56
N MET A 561 -17.85 39.80 12.02
CA MET A 561 -18.85 40.58 11.28
C MET A 561 -19.87 41.29 12.20
N GLY A 562 -19.82 41.08 13.51
CA GLY A 562 -20.70 41.71 14.49
C GLY A 562 -22.10 41.09 14.58
N HIS A 563 -22.25 39.82 14.19
CA HIS A 563 -23.52 39.08 14.28
C HIS A 563 -23.77 38.44 15.65
N VAL A 564 -22.72 38.26 16.44
CA VAL A 564 -22.78 37.74 17.81
C VAL A 564 -21.94 38.63 18.73
N ASP A 565 -22.36 38.75 19.99
CA ASP A 565 -21.78 39.71 20.94
C ASP A 565 -20.52 39.20 21.67
N GLY A 566 -20.15 37.94 21.49
CA GLY A 566 -18.99 37.35 22.17
C GLY A 566 -18.65 35.97 21.66
N LEU A 567 -17.44 35.52 21.99
CA LEU A 567 -16.95 34.18 21.68
C LEU A 567 -16.83 33.31 22.92
N TRP A 568 -16.91 32.00 22.70
CA TRP A 568 -16.66 31.02 23.75
C TRP A 568 -15.16 30.67 23.76
N ASP A 569 -14.48 31.01 24.84
CA ASP A 569 -13.10 30.59 25.11
C ASP A 569 -12.96 30.25 26.61
N PRO A 570 -12.85 28.97 26.97
CA PRO A 570 -12.77 28.55 28.36
C PRO A 570 -11.34 28.52 28.91
N PHE A 571 -10.30 28.63 28.07
CA PHE A 571 -8.91 28.38 28.46
C PHE A 571 -8.04 29.64 28.46
N PHE A 572 -8.29 30.59 27.55
CA PHE A 572 -7.40 31.74 27.38
C PHE A 572 -8.08 33.07 27.72
N GLY A 573 -7.41 33.86 28.57
CA GLY A 573 -7.83 35.21 28.94
C GLY A 573 -7.52 36.25 27.85
N PRO A 574 -8.04 37.48 27.97
CA PRO A 574 -7.81 38.55 26.99
C PRO A 574 -6.41 39.19 27.06
N ASP A 575 -5.57 38.79 28.02
CA ASP A 575 -4.30 39.42 28.36
C ASP A 575 -4.45 40.96 28.46
N ASP A 576 -3.70 41.74 27.68
CA ASP A 576 -3.76 43.22 27.68
C ASP A 576 -4.85 43.80 26.75
N ALA A 577 -5.59 42.96 26.01
CA ALA A 577 -6.57 43.42 25.03
C ALA A 577 -7.89 43.86 25.69
N PRO A 578 -8.56 44.91 25.19
CA PRO A 578 -9.82 45.42 25.74
C PRO A 578 -11.03 44.56 25.29
N VAL A 579 -10.95 43.24 25.48
CA VAL A 579 -11.96 42.24 25.09
C VAL A 579 -12.18 41.23 26.23
N ARG A 580 -13.12 40.28 26.07
CA ARG A 580 -13.54 39.40 27.17
C ARG A 580 -12.65 38.17 27.34
N ASN A 581 -12.03 37.69 26.27
CA ASN A 581 -11.21 36.47 26.25
C ASN A 581 -10.17 36.46 25.12
N GLY A 582 -9.30 35.45 25.11
CA GLY A 582 -8.20 35.34 24.17
C GLY A 582 -8.64 35.14 22.71
N SER A 583 -9.68 34.33 22.47
CA SER A 583 -10.25 34.19 21.12
C SER A 583 -10.71 35.53 20.54
N GLU A 584 -11.38 36.37 21.33
CA GLU A 584 -11.79 37.72 20.89
C GLU A 584 -10.58 38.62 20.59
N ALA A 585 -9.51 38.52 21.39
CA ALA A 585 -8.28 39.30 21.21
C ALA A 585 -7.58 38.94 19.89
N VAL A 586 -7.51 37.64 19.58
CA VAL A 586 -6.88 37.14 18.35
C VAL A 586 -7.65 37.54 17.11
N VAL A 587 -8.97 37.31 17.07
CA VAL A 587 -9.79 37.59 15.87
C VAL A 587 -10.04 39.09 15.64
N THR A 588 -9.72 39.95 16.60
CA THR A 588 -9.78 41.43 16.46
C THR A 588 -8.41 42.09 16.46
N SER A 589 -7.35 41.28 16.37
CA SER A 589 -5.96 41.73 16.30
C SER A 589 -5.68 42.56 15.04
N TRP A 590 -4.54 43.26 15.05
CA TRP A 590 -4.08 44.04 13.90
C TRP A 590 -3.84 43.16 12.66
N VAL A 591 -3.46 41.89 12.85
CA VAL A 591 -3.25 40.93 11.76
C VAL A 591 -4.59 40.61 11.10
N SER A 592 -5.60 40.25 11.89
CA SER A 592 -6.96 39.97 11.40
C SER A 592 -7.58 41.18 10.70
N LYS A 593 -7.45 42.37 11.31
CA LYS A 593 -7.92 43.66 10.74
C LYS A 593 -7.23 44.03 9.43
N GLY A 594 -6.05 43.47 9.14
CA GLY A 594 -5.32 43.70 7.90
C GLY A 594 -5.96 43.06 6.66
N PHE A 595 -6.87 42.09 6.83
CA PHE A 595 -7.53 41.42 5.70
C PHE A 595 -8.71 42.24 5.14
N PRO A 596 -8.97 42.16 3.81
CA PRO A 596 -10.08 42.87 3.16
C PRO A 596 -11.46 42.29 3.51
N ILE A 597 -11.49 41.03 3.95
CA ILE A 597 -12.67 40.33 4.47
C ILE A 597 -12.31 39.69 5.81
N ALA A 598 -13.30 39.32 6.61
CA ALA A 598 -13.09 38.58 7.85
C ALA A 598 -12.23 37.32 7.58
N ASP A 599 -11.08 37.18 8.26
CA ASP A 599 -10.13 36.08 8.05
C ASP A 599 -10.74 34.72 8.43
N ALA A 600 -11.51 34.64 9.52
CA ALA A 600 -12.27 33.45 9.85
C ALA A 600 -13.42 33.20 8.85
N GLY A 601 -13.94 34.25 8.21
CA GLY A 601 -14.87 34.12 7.09
C GLY A 601 -14.22 33.47 5.86
N LEU A 602 -13.00 33.90 5.51
CA LEU A 602 -12.20 33.26 4.46
C LEU A 602 -11.90 31.80 4.80
N GLY A 603 -11.61 31.49 6.07
CA GLY A 603 -11.46 30.11 6.56
C GLY A 603 -12.74 29.28 6.39
N ALA A 604 -13.90 29.83 6.78
CA ALA A 604 -15.19 29.16 6.61
C ALA A 604 -15.49 28.88 5.13
N PHE A 605 -15.22 29.85 4.25
CA PHE A 605 -15.33 29.69 2.81
C PHE A 605 -14.42 28.57 2.28
N ALA A 606 -13.17 28.53 2.71
CA ALA A 606 -12.22 27.50 2.30
C ALA A 606 -12.65 26.09 2.74
N TYR A 607 -13.09 25.90 4.00
CA TYR A 607 -13.60 24.59 4.44
C TYR A 607 -14.88 24.17 3.73
N ALA A 608 -15.75 25.11 3.36
CA ALA A 608 -16.91 24.78 2.56
C ALA A 608 -16.51 24.31 1.15
N LEU A 609 -15.45 24.88 0.56
CA LEU A 609 -14.86 24.36 -0.67
C LEU A 609 -14.22 22.97 -0.45
N ASP A 610 -13.56 22.72 0.67
CA ASP A 610 -13.00 21.39 1.00
C ASP A 610 -14.10 20.33 1.11
N VAL A 611 -15.24 20.64 1.76
CA VAL A 611 -16.41 19.76 1.84
C VAL A 611 -16.92 19.43 0.43
N LEU A 612 -17.10 20.45 -0.41
CA LEU A 612 -17.61 20.27 -1.77
C LEU A 612 -16.61 19.48 -2.64
N ALA A 613 -15.34 19.89 -2.65
CA ALA A 613 -14.29 19.25 -3.42
C ALA A 613 -14.04 17.81 -2.96
N GLY A 614 -14.09 17.52 -1.66
CA GLY A 614 -13.98 16.16 -1.11
C GLY A 614 -15.14 15.25 -1.52
N ALA A 615 -16.36 15.78 -1.60
CA ALA A 615 -17.56 15.02 -1.96
C ALA A 615 -17.74 14.79 -3.46
N ILE A 616 -17.22 15.66 -4.34
CA ILE A 616 -17.37 15.51 -5.79
C ILE A 616 -16.53 14.33 -6.32
N GLY A 617 -17.13 13.52 -7.19
CA GLY A 617 -16.48 12.43 -7.92
C GLY A 617 -16.56 11.06 -7.23
N ASP A 618 -16.22 10.02 -7.99
CA ASP A 618 -16.19 8.62 -7.56
C ASP A 618 -14.76 8.14 -7.22
N SER A 619 -14.59 6.84 -6.96
CA SER A 619 -13.27 6.21 -6.72
C SER A 619 -12.31 6.28 -7.91
N ARG A 620 -12.77 6.76 -9.08
CA ARG A 620 -11.96 6.90 -10.29
C ARG A 620 -11.54 8.35 -10.51
N ARG A 621 -11.88 9.28 -9.61
CA ARG A 621 -11.67 10.72 -9.82
C ARG A 621 -10.21 11.12 -10.00
N TRP A 622 -9.26 10.40 -9.40
CA TRP A 622 -7.81 10.58 -9.64
C TRP A 622 -7.43 10.51 -11.12
N ARG A 623 -8.18 9.75 -11.95
CA ARG A 623 -7.99 9.70 -13.41
C ARG A 623 -9.07 10.36 -14.23
N THR A 624 -10.32 10.44 -13.75
CA THR A 624 -11.43 11.05 -14.51
C THR A 624 -11.46 12.58 -14.38
N MET A 625 -10.96 13.12 -13.26
CA MET A 625 -10.87 14.56 -12.98
C MET A 625 -9.56 14.95 -12.29
N PRO A 626 -8.38 14.72 -12.91
CA PRO A 626 -7.08 15.00 -12.29
C PRO A 626 -6.92 16.44 -11.79
N TRP A 627 -7.40 17.41 -12.56
CA TRP A 627 -7.34 18.83 -12.19
C TRP A 627 -8.06 19.15 -10.88
N MET A 628 -9.17 18.47 -10.59
CA MET A 628 -9.97 18.70 -9.39
C MET A 628 -9.30 18.10 -8.16
N VAL A 629 -8.68 16.93 -8.29
CA VAL A 629 -7.89 16.32 -7.21
C VAL A 629 -6.67 17.18 -6.87
N LEU A 630 -5.97 17.70 -7.88
CA LEU A 630 -4.83 18.59 -7.66
C LEU A 630 -5.26 19.93 -7.07
N LEU A 631 -6.41 20.48 -7.49
CA LEU A 631 -6.99 21.67 -6.86
C LEU A 631 -7.36 21.40 -5.40
N PHE A 632 -7.94 20.25 -5.09
CA PHE A 632 -8.29 19.86 -3.73
C PHE A 632 -7.05 19.73 -2.83
N GLY A 633 -6.00 19.06 -3.29
CA GLY A 633 -4.71 19.04 -2.58
C GLY A 633 -4.10 20.43 -2.40
N LEU A 634 -4.23 21.29 -3.42
CA LEU A 634 -3.80 22.70 -3.37
C LEU A 634 -4.65 23.57 -2.42
N LEU A 635 -5.89 23.19 -2.13
CA LEU A 635 -6.70 23.86 -1.12
C LEU A 635 -6.25 23.39 0.28
N VAL A 636 -6.21 22.09 0.53
CA VAL A 636 -5.95 21.52 1.86
C VAL A 636 -4.54 21.81 2.36
N VAL A 637 -3.50 21.56 1.56
CA VAL A 637 -2.11 21.60 2.05
C VAL A 637 -1.63 23.04 2.37
N PRO A 638 -1.74 24.02 1.46
CA PRO A 638 -1.41 25.42 1.75
C PRO A 638 -2.30 26.04 2.83
N LEU A 639 -3.61 25.73 2.84
CA LEU A 639 -4.52 26.24 3.88
C LEU A 639 -4.12 25.72 5.26
N GLY A 640 -3.67 24.47 5.36
CA GLY A 640 -3.06 23.91 6.56
C GLY A 640 -1.84 24.71 7.03
N ALA A 641 -0.92 25.02 6.12
CA ALA A 641 0.25 25.83 6.43
C ALA A 641 -0.12 27.26 6.89
N VAL A 642 -1.10 27.91 6.24
CA VAL A 642 -1.61 29.23 6.65
C VAL A 642 -2.27 29.16 8.04
N SER A 643 -3.10 28.15 8.29
CA SER A 643 -3.77 27.96 9.59
C SER A 643 -2.77 27.76 10.72
N VAL A 644 -1.73 26.94 10.50
CA VAL A 644 -0.63 26.76 11.47
C VAL A 644 0.17 28.05 11.65
N SER A 645 0.41 28.82 10.58
CA SER A 645 1.11 30.11 10.67
C SER A 645 0.38 31.10 11.58
N PHE A 646 -0.96 31.12 11.55
CA PHE A 646 -1.76 31.94 12.45
C PHE A 646 -1.62 31.53 13.93
N ILE A 647 -1.41 30.25 14.23
CA ILE A 647 -1.11 29.79 15.59
C ILE A 647 0.31 30.18 16.01
N ILE A 648 1.27 30.09 15.08
CA ILE A 648 2.67 30.44 15.32
C ILE A 648 2.81 31.90 15.74
N ILE A 649 2.07 32.82 15.10
CA ILE A 649 2.19 34.26 15.38
C ILE A 649 1.42 34.72 16.62
N GLN A 650 0.52 33.91 17.18
CA GLN A 650 -0.37 34.33 18.28
C GLN A 650 0.39 34.82 19.53
N PRO A 651 1.22 34.01 20.21
CA PRO A 651 1.99 34.50 21.35
C PRO A 651 3.01 35.60 21.00
N PRO A 652 3.87 35.47 19.97
CA PRO A 652 4.95 36.43 19.77
C PRO A 652 4.51 37.77 19.15
N LEU A 653 3.42 37.81 18.37
CA LEU A 653 2.97 39.05 17.67
C LEU A 653 1.64 39.60 18.20
N ILE A 654 0.73 38.74 18.68
CA ILE A 654 -0.60 39.17 19.16
C ILE A 654 -0.61 39.29 20.69
N GLY A 655 0.12 38.41 21.38
CA GLY A 655 0.16 38.35 22.84
C GLY A 655 -1.08 37.71 23.47
N ALA A 656 -1.85 36.92 22.70
CA ALA A 656 -3.02 36.19 23.18
C ALA A 656 -3.18 34.86 22.41
N LEU A 657 -3.86 33.88 23.00
CA LEU A 657 -4.16 32.57 22.40
C LEU A 657 -5.66 32.38 22.18
N CYS A 658 -6.01 31.64 21.13
CA CYS A 658 -7.39 31.39 20.74
C CYS A 658 -7.70 29.88 20.76
N THR A 659 -8.58 29.44 21.68
CA THR A 659 -8.96 28.02 21.80
C THR A 659 -9.52 27.47 20.49
N LEU A 660 -10.47 28.19 19.89
CA LEU A 660 -11.15 27.75 18.67
C LEU A 660 -10.20 27.70 17.46
N CYS A 661 -9.23 28.61 17.40
CA CYS A 661 -8.21 28.64 16.36
C CYS A 661 -7.28 27.43 16.47
N ILE A 662 -6.89 27.03 17.69
CA ILE A 662 -6.07 25.82 17.91
C ILE A 662 -6.84 24.56 17.45
N ILE A 663 -8.13 24.45 17.80
CA ILE A 663 -8.98 23.33 17.34
C ILE A 663 -9.02 23.31 15.80
N GLN A 664 -9.25 24.46 15.17
CA GLN A 664 -9.29 24.58 13.71
C GLN A 664 -7.94 24.21 13.05
N ALA A 665 -6.82 24.69 13.59
CA ALA A 665 -5.49 24.35 13.10
C ALA A 665 -5.22 22.84 13.23
N ALA A 666 -5.59 22.24 14.37
CA ALA A 666 -5.46 20.80 14.58
C ALA A 666 -6.27 19.99 13.56
N VAL A 667 -7.53 20.36 13.31
CA VAL A 667 -8.37 19.75 12.28
C VAL A 667 -7.70 19.81 10.91
N THR A 668 -7.17 20.97 10.52
CA THR A 668 -6.55 21.15 9.19
C THR A 668 -5.24 20.38 9.04
N VAL A 669 -4.44 20.30 10.10
CA VAL A 669 -3.21 19.50 10.11
C VAL A 669 -3.52 18.01 9.94
N VAL A 670 -4.61 17.53 10.55
CA VAL A 670 -5.07 16.13 10.38
C VAL A 670 -5.60 15.86 8.97
N LEU A 671 -6.12 16.86 8.25
CA LEU A 671 -6.59 16.70 6.86
C LEU A 671 -5.46 16.42 5.86
N ILE A 672 -4.27 16.97 6.11
CA ILE A 672 -3.12 16.88 5.19
C ILE A 672 -2.81 15.43 4.80
N PRO A 673 -2.53 14.49 5.73
CA PRO A 673 -2.11 13.14 5.36
C PRO A 673 -3.13 12.39 4.48
N TYR A 674 -4.44 12.56 4.72
CA TYR A 674 -5.48 11.92 3.92
C TYR A 674 -5.55 12.45 2.48
N SER A 675 -5.08 13.67 2.22
CA SER A 675 -5.15 14.29 0.88
C SER A 675 -3.96 13.96 -0.02
N ILE A 676 -2.81 13.60 0.56
CA ILE A 676 -1.54 13.47 -0.18
C ILE A 676 -1.55 12.24 -1.09
N ASP A 677 -2.11 11.11 -0.63
CA ASP A 677 -2.14 9.86 -1.38
C ASP A 677 -2.86 10.04 -2.73
N GLU A 678 -3.97 10.77 -2.72
CA GLU A 678 -4.73 11.05 -3.93
C GLU A 678 -4.00 11.98 -4.90
N VAL A 679 -3.29 12.99 -4.38
CA VAL A 679 -2.45 13.91 -5.15
C VAL A 679 -1.29 13.15 -5.79
N LEU A 680 -0.64 12.25 -5.05
CA LEU A 680 0.46 11.44 -5.54
C LEU A 680 -0.01 10.47 -6.62
N ALA A 681 -1.10 9.74 -6.39
CA ALA A 681 -1.68 8.82 -7.38
C ALA A 681 -2.06 9.54 -8.69
N THR A 682 -2.67 10.72 -8.57
CA THR A 682 -3.03 11.56 -9.73
C THR A 682 -1.78 12.03 -10.49
N THR A 683 -0.74 12.45 -9.77
CA THR A 683 0.53 12.89 -10.37
C THR A 683 1.24 11.74 -11.08
N GLN A 684 1.33 10.58 -10.44
CA GLN A 684 1.88 9.36 -11.03
C GLN A 684 1.10 8.94 -12.28
N TYR A 685 -0.23 8.99 -12.22
CA TYR A 685 -1.08 8.70 -13.36
C TYR A 685 -0.83 9.62 -14.55
N LEU A 686 -0.83 10.94 -14.33
CA LEU A 686 -0.58 11.91 -15.41
C LEU A 686 0.78 11.71 -16.05
N TRP A 687 1.81 11.45 -15.24
CA TRP A 687 3.15 11.17 -15.73
C TRP A 687 3.19 9.88 -16.58
N ARG A 688 2.60 8.78 -16.09
CA ARG A 688 2.57 7.49 -16.79
C ARG A 688 1.71 7.51 -18.04
N ALA A 689 0.53 8.13 -17.99
CA ALA A 689 -0.34 8.29 -19.15
C ALA A 689 0.35 9.10 -20.25
N THR A 690 1.13 10.12 -19.89
CA THR A 690 1.94 10.88 -20.85
C THR A 690 3.05 10.03 -21.44
N LYS A 691 3.73 9.20 -20.64
CA LYS A 691 4.74 8.24 -21.14
C LYS A 691 4.13 7.17 -22.05
N ALA A 692 2.88 6.77 -21.80
CA ALA A 692 2.11 5.84 -22.62
C ALA A 692 1.43 6.49 -23.86
N GLY A 693 1.74 7.76 -24.17
CA GLY A 693 1.31 8.43 -25.40
C GLY A 693 0.03 9.26 -25.32
N GLU A 694 -0.62 9.39 -24.16
CA GLU A 694 -1.79 10.29 -24.00
C GLU A 694 -1.34 11.76 -23.82
N PRO A 695 -2.01 12.73 -24.47
CA PRO A 695 -1.65 14.14 -24.36
C PRO A 695 -1.99 14.73 -22.99
N PHE A 696 -0.95 15.14 -22.25
CA PHE A 696 -1.03 15.66 -20.87
C PHE A 696 -2.22 16.60 -20.61
N TRP A 697 -2.35 17.70 -21.36
CA TRP A 697 -3.40 18.70 -21.13
C TRP A 697 -4.81 18.18 -21.34
N ARG A 698 -5.00 17.25 -22.28
CA ARG A 698 -6.31 16.65 -22.50
C ARG A 698 -6.66 15.73 -21.33
N THR A 699 -5.71 14.91 -20.90
CA THR A 699 -5.86 13.99 -19.76
C THR A 699 -6.09 14.75 -18.47
N PHE A 700 -5.37 15.85 -18.24
CA PHE A 700 -5.53 16.72 -17.08
C PHE A 700 -6.96 17.28 -16.95
N TRP A 701 -7.53 17.82 -18.04
CA TRP A 701 -8.85 18.46 -18.01
C TRP A 701 -10.04 17.52 -18.21
N LYS A 702 -9.90 16.47 -19.03
CA LYS A 702 -11.01 15.57 -19.40
C LYS A 702 -10.89 14.18 -18.78
N GLY A 703 -9.85 13.93 -18.01
CA GLY A 703 -9.47 12.60 -17.57
C GLY A 703 -8.95 11.72 -18.70
N GLY A 704 -8.45 10.54 -18.34
CA GLY A 704 -7.92 9.58 -19.29
C GLY A 704 -8.35 8.13 -19.03
N PRO A 705 -7.95 7.23 -19.94
CA PRO A 705 -8.23 5.81 -19.87
C PRO A 705 -7.51 5.13 -18.69
N ALA A 706 -7.97 3.93 -18.33
CA ALA A 706 -7.29 3.07 -17.36
C ALA A 706 -5.96 2.56 -17.92
N LEU A 707 -4.95 2.44 -17.04
CA LEU A 707 -3.64 1.86 -17.37
C LEU A 707 -3.49 0.42 -16.86
N SER A 708 -4.30 0.02 -15.88
CA SER A 708 -4.38 -1.31 -15.26
C SER A 708 -5.78 -1.90 -15.47
N GLU A 709 -5.93 -3.19 -15.18
CA GLU A 709 -7.23 -3.92 -15.14
C GLU A 709 -7.65 -4.21 -13.67
N ASP A 710 -7.10 -3.46 -12.72
CA ASP A 710 -7.27 -3.71 -11.29
C ASP A 710 -8.46 -2.93 -10.75
N GLN A 711 -9.37 -3.67 -10.12
CA GLN A 711 -10.56 -3.13 -9.46
C GLN A 711 -10.55 -3.44 -7.97
N THR A 712 -11.12 -2.56 -7.17
CA THR A 712 -11.39 -2.87 -5.76
C THR A 712 -12.40 -4.04 -5.65
N PRO A 713 -12.10 -5.07 -4.84
CA PRO A 713 -12.88 -6.31 -4.83
C PRO A 713 -14.26 -6.21 -4.15
N SER A 714 -14.64 -5.07 -3.55
CA SER A 714 -15.97 -4.90 -2.95
C SER A 714 -16.46 -3.44 -2.94
N PRO A 715 -17.79 -3.21 -3.07
CA PRO A 715 -18.38 -1.88 -3.03
C PRO A 715 -18.17 -1.22 -1.66
N ASP A 716 -17.55 -0.04 -1.72
CA ASP A 716 -16.89 0.65 -0.60
C ASP A 716 -17.77 0.88 0.65
N LEU A 717 -18.99 1.40 0.47
CA LEU A 717 -19.86 1.82 1.58
C LEU A 717 -20.85 0.74 2.06
N ASN A 718 -20.91 -0.42 1.40
CA ASN A 718 -21.87 -1.48 1.74
C ASN A 718 -21.25 -2.51 2.71
N ARG A 719 -20.72 -2.01 3.83
CA ARG A 719 -19.99 -2.79 4.85
C ARG A 719 -20.46 -2.42 6.27
N PRO A 720 -20.16 -3.25 7.30
CA PRO A 720 -20.51 -2.93 8.68
C PRO A 720 -19.90 -1.60 9.14
N ALA A 721 -20.66 -0.81 9.91
CA ALA A 721 -20.22 0.51 10.39
C ALA A 721 -18.92 0.47 11.21
N SER A 722 -18.64 -0.65 11.90
CA SER A 722 -17.41 -0.85 12.66
C SER A 722 -16.17 -0.95 11.77
N GLU A 723 -16.29 -1.59 10.60
CA GLU A 723 -15.19 -1.68 9.63
C GLU A 723 -14.96 -0.32 8.98
N LEU A 724 -16.04 0.38 8.61
CA LEU A 724 -15.96 1.74 8.08
C LEU A 724 -15.31 2.72 9.08
N LEU A 725 -15.65 2.64 10.37
CA LEU A 725 -15.04 3.48 11.40
C LEU A 725 -13.56 3.15 11.63
N LYS A 726 -13.17 1.89 11.49
CA LYS A 726 -11.76 1.49 11.58
C LYS A 726 -10.99 2.05 10.38
N GLU A 727 -11.50 1.84 9.17
CA GLU A 727 -10.90 2.35 7.92
C GLU A 727 -10.91 3.89 7.88
N PHE A 728 -11.89 4.55 8.49
CA PHE A 728 -11.92 6.01 8.64
C PHE A 728 -10.73 6.54 9.44
N VAL A 729 -10.27 5.80 10.45
CA VAL A 729 -9.13 6.21 11.27
C VAL A 729 -7.82 5.73 10.65
N THR A 730 -7.74 4.48 10.20
CA THR A 730 -6.48 3.85 9.79
C THR A 730 -6.29 3.73 8.28
N GLY A 731 -7.24 4.21 7.48
CA GLY A 731 -7.17 4.20 6.02
C GLY A 731 -6.24 5.29 5.53
N GLY A 732 -5.22 4.93 4.74
CA GLY A 732 -4.26 5.87 4.15
C GLY A 732 -3.34 6.60 5.14
N VAL A 733 -3.63 6.53 6.44
CA VAL A 733 -2.88 7.19 7.51
C VAL A 733 -2.48 6.18 8.58
N ASN A 734 -1.20 6.19 8.91
CA ASN A 734 -0.61 5.34 9.92
C ASN A 734 -0.28 6.17 11.17
N PHE A 735 -0.48 5.60 12.36
CA PHE A 735 -0.10 6.25 13.63
C PHE A 735 1.06 5.52 14.32
N PRO A 736 2.30 5.59 13.79
CA PRO A 736 3.47 5.15 14.54
C PRO A 736 3.54 5.84 15.90
N TRP A 737 3.79 5.07 16.96
CA TRP A 737 3.90 5.61 18.31
C TRP A 737 4.97 6.70 18.41
N THR A 738 6.03 6.62 17.60
CA THR A 738 7.10 7.62 17.54
C THR A 738 6.60 8.97 17.08
N LEU A 739 5.78 9.01 16.02
CA LEU A 739 5.18 10.25 15.51
C LEU A 739 4.12 10.79 16.47
N VAL A 740 3.32 9.92 17.09
CA VAL A 740 2.39 10.33 18.15
C VAL A 740 3.13 10.96 19.32
N ALA A 741 4.25 10.37 19.75
CA ALA A 741 5.11 10.94 20.78
C ALA A 741 5.72 12.28 20.34
N SER A 742 6.14 12.44 19.09
CA SER A 742 6.61 13.73 18.55
C SER A 742 5.51 14.81 18.57
N VAL A 743 4.26 14.46 18.26
CA VAL A 743 3.11 15.38 18.37
C VAL A 743 2.90 15.80 19.82
N LEU A 744 2.96 14.86 20.77
CA LEU A 744 2.83 15.15 22.20
C LEU A 744 3.98 16.05 22.71
N LEU A 745 5.22 15.82 22.26
CA LEU A 745 6.35 16.69 22.57
C LEU A 745 6.18 18.08 21.97
N GLY A 746 5.72 18.19 20.72
CA GLY A 746 5.40 19.47 20.10
C GLY A 746 4.31 20.23 20.87
N ALA A 747 3.26 19.54 21.33
CA ALA A 747 2.23 20.13 22.18
C ALA A 747 2.79 20.57 23.54
N ALA A 748 3.70 19.80 24.14
CA ALA A 748 4.39 20.17 25.38
C ALA A 748 5.26 21.43 25.21
N LEU A 749 5.93 21.58 24.06
CA LEU A 749 6.71 22.78 23.72
C LEU A 749 5.83 24.04 23.62
N MET A 750 4.58 23.93 23.17
CA MET A 750 3.66 25.07 23.10
C MET A 750 3.22 25.59 24.48
N ILE A 751 3.38 24.79 25.53
CA ILE A 751 2.91 25.09 26.89
C ILE A 751 4.05 25.05 27.93
N THR A 752 5.31 25.26 27.50
CA THR A 752 6.47 25.32 28.40
C THR A 752 6.34 26.33 29.55
N PRO A 753 5.67 27.49 29.41
CA PRO A 753 5.51 28.42 30.54
C PRO A 753 4.71 27.82 31.69
N VAL A 754 3.73 26.95 31.39
CA VAL A 754 2.84 26.35 32.39
C VAL A 754 3.57 25.31 33.23
N PHE A 755 4.43 24.50 32.61
CA PHE A 755 5.10 23.38 33.30
C PHE A 755 6.50 23.73 33.81
N PHE A 756 7.23 24.59 33.09
CA PHE A 756 8.65 24.82 33.33
C PHE A 756 8.99 26.29 33.65
N GLY A 757 7.99 27.18 33.62
CA GLY A 757 8.16 28.60 33.95
C GLY A 757 9.09 29.33 32.99
N THR A 758 9.12 28.92 31.71
CA THR A 758 9.87 29.61 30.65
C THR A 758 9.23 30.97 30.34
N SER A 759 10.07 31.94 30.00
CA SER A 759 9.66 33.28 29.56
C SER A 759 10.24 33.61 28.19
N ALA A 760 9.75 34.68 27.57
CA ALA A 760 10.30 35.18 26.32
C ALA A 760 11.76 35.66 26.53
N PRO A 761 12.68 35.45 25.56
CA PRO A 761 12.45 34.96 24.19
C PRO A 761 12.37 33.43 24.01
N LEU A 762 12.81 32.62 24.99
CA LEU A 762 12.85 31.15 24.85
C LEU A 762 11.45 30.56 24.57
N TYR A 763 10.43 30.98 25.33
CA TYR A 763 9.05 30.53 25.11
C TYR A 763 8.56 30.75 23.66
N HIS A 764 8.91 31.88 23.03
CA HIS A 764 8.50 32.13 21.64
C HIS A 764 9.15 31.14 20.68
N SER A 765 10.42 30.77 20.92
CA SER A 765 11.09 29.70 20.16
C SER A 765 10.38 28.36 20.35
N ASP A 766 10.08 27.97 21.59
CA ASP A 766 9.42 26.70 21.89
C ASP A 766 8.04 26.61 21.25
N HIS A 767 7.24 27.68 21.32
CA HIS A 767 5.90 27.72 20.73
C HIS A 767 5.94 27.56 19.20
N VAL A 768 6.82 28.31 18.53
CA VAL A 768 6.99 28.24 17.07
C VAL A 768 7.37 26.81 16.68
N LEU A 769 8.37 26.23 17.36
CA LEU A 769 8.85 24.89 17.01
C LEU A 769 7.88 23.79 17.39
N GLY A 770 7.15 23.93 18.49
CA GLY A 770 6.08 23.02 18.87
C GLY A 770 5.03 22.89 17.76
N CYS A 771 4.60 24.03 17.19
CA CYS A 771 3.67 24.05 16.06
C CYS A 771 4.25 23.36 14.81
N VAL A 772 5.52 23.65 14.46
CA VAL A 772 6.17 23.07 13.27
C VAL A 772 6.42 21.58 13.46
N VAL A 773 6.83 21.14 14.65
CA VAL A 773 7.01 19.71 14.99
C VAL A 773 5.71 18.95 14.86
N ILE A 774 4.58 19.50 15.34
CA ILE A 774 3.26 18.88 15.16
C ILE A 774 2.91 18.77 13.68
N LEU A 775 3.08 19.84 12.90
CA LEU A 775 2.82 19.82 11.46
C LEU A 775 3.65 18.76 10.73
N VAL A 776 4.96 18.70 11.02
CA VAL A 776 5.88 17.72 10.43
C VAL A 776 5.52 16.30 10.85
N ALA A 777 5.25 16.07 12.14
CA ALA A 777 4.94 14.74 12.66
C ALA A 777 3.61 14.19 12.12
N VAL A 778 2.56 15.02 12.05
CA VAL A 778 1.26 14.61 11.47
C VAL A 778 1.36 14.43 9.96
N THR A 779 2.08 15.30 9.25
CA THR A 779 2.31 15.11 7.81
C THR A 779 3.03 13.79 7.53
N ALA A 780 4.02 13.41 8.35
CA ALA A 780 4.74 12.15 8.24
C ALA A 780 3.91 10.90 8.61
N MET A 781 2.68 11.07 9.12
CA MET A 781 1.74 9.94 9.33
C MET A 781 1.22 9.37 8.01
N ALA A 782 1.17 10.19 6.94
CA ALA A 782 1.00 9.69 5.58
C ALA A 782 2.26 8.94 5.15
N GLU A 783 2.11 7.65 4.81
CA GLU A 783 3.25 6.77 4.53
C GLU A 783 4.07 7.26 3.32
N VAL A 784 3.38 7.79 2.30
CA VAL A 784 3.99 8.33 1.07
C VAL A 784 4.97 9.49 1.29
N VAL A 785 4.79 10.26 2.36
CA VAL A 785 5.64 11.41 2.74
C VAL A 785 6.31 11.20 4.09
N ARG A 786 6.37 9.96 4.59
CA ARG A 786 7.01 9.62 5.86
C ARG A 786 8.44 10.15 6.04
N PRO A 787 9.29 10.27 4.99
CA PRO A 787 10.62 10.89 5.13
C PRO A 787 10.60 12.33 5.66
N VAL A 788 9.48 13.06 5.57
CA VAL A 788 9.30 14.39 6.15
C VAL A 788 9.63 14.42 7.64
N ARG A 789 9.48 13.29 8.36
CA ARG A 789 9.86 13.19 9.79
C ARG A 789 11.31 13.56 10.07
N PHE A 790 12.23 13.43 9.11
CA PHE A 790 13.63 13.79 9.33
C PHE A 790 13.82 15.30 9.53
N LEU A 791 12.85 16.14 9.16
CA LEU A 791 12.87 17.56 9.53
C LEU A 791 12.84 17.74 11.06
N ASN A 792 12.20 16.85 11.81
CA ASN A 792 12.21 16.88 13.27
C ASN A 792 13.60 16.64 13.87
N VAL A 793 14.56 16.08 13.13
CA VAL A 793 15.96 15.98 13.58
C VAL A 793 16.58 17.37 13.66
N VAL A 794 16.37 18.20 12.62
CA VAL A 794 16.87 19.58 12.59
C VAL A 794 16.14 20.44 13.62
N LEU A 795 14.82 20.29 13.72
CA LEU A 795 14.02 21.03 14.71
C LEU A 795 14.40 20.63 16.15
N GLY A 796 14.55 19.33 16.43
CA GLY A 796 14.98 18.82 17.72
C GLY A 796 16.39 19.27 18.11
N ALA A 797 17.31 19.36 17.14
CA ALA A 797 18.64 19.90 17.36
C ALA A 797 18.60 21.37 17.77
N TRP A 798 17.72 22.17 17.15
CA TRP A 798 17.52 23.55 17.58
C TRP A 798 16.87 23.65 18.96
N VAL A 799 15.81 22.87 19.25
CA VAL A 799 15.17 22.84 20.59
C VAL A 799 16.18 22.51 21.68
N ALA A 800 17.14 21.60 21.41
CA ALA A 800 18.20 21.29 22.36
C ALA A 800 19.24 22.42 22.52
N ALA A 801 19.42 23.26 21.50
CA ALA A 801 20.40 24.34 21.50
C ALA A 801 19.82 25.69 21.97
N SER A 802 18.53 25.96 21.74
CA SER A 802 17.86 27.22 22.04
C SER A 802 18.00 27.68 23.49
N PRO A 803 17.87 26.85 24.53
CA PRO A 803 17.99 27.33 25.92
C PRO A 803 19.43 27.68 26.32
N LEU A 804 20.44 27.36 25.49
CA LEU A 804 21.84 27.79 25.67
C LEU A 804 22.14 29.11 24.95
N LEU A 805 21.28 29.51 24.01
CA LEU A 805 21.46 30.67 23.14
C LEU A 805 20.48 31.80 23.46
N LEU A 806 19.33 31.49 24.06
CA LEU A 806 18.26 32.42 24.36
C LEU A 806 18.03 32.52 25.88
N ASP A 807 17.77 33.74 26.35
CA ASP A 807 17.37 34.00 27.73
C ASP A 807 15.92 33.55 27.99
N GLY A 808 15.54 33.42 29.27
CA GLY A 808 14.17 33.10 29.69
C GLY A 808 13.94 31.64 30.12
N GLY A 809 15.00 30.82 30.15
CA GLY A 809 14.94 29.46 30.70
C GLY A 809 15.17 29.41 32.21
N SER A 810 14.32 28.68 32.93
CA SER A 810 14.65 28.21 34.29
C SER A 810 15.63 27.03 34.20
N ALA A 811 16.38 26.71 35.26
CA ALA A 811 17.30 25.56 35.23
C ALA A 811 16.58 24.23 34.88
N ILE A 812 15.32 24.09 35.31
CA ILE A 812 14.46 22.95 34.98
C ILE A 812 13.99 23.03 33.53
N GLY A 813 13.60 24.22 33.04
CA GLY A 813 13.19 24.45 31.66
C GLY A 813 14.31 24.18 30.66
N THR A 814 15.53 24.66 30.91
CA THR A 814 16.70 24.36 30.08
C THR A 814 16.97 22.87 29.98
N LEU A 815 16.90 22.14 31.09
CA LEU A 815 17.09 20.68 31.09
C LEU A 815 15.95 19.98 30.32
N ALA A 816 14.71 20.45 30.49
CA ALA A 816 13.55 19.91 29.81
C ALA A 816 13.64 20.11 28.29
N ASP A 817 13.99 21.30 27.81
CA ASP A 817 14.14 21.59 26.38
C ASP A 817 15.26 20.77 25.74
N VAL A 818 16.41 20.65 26.40
CA VAL A 818 17.50 19.76 25.95
C VAL A 818 17.01 18.32 25.84
N ALA A 819 16.30 17.82 26.86
CA ALA A 819 15.75 16.47 26.85
C ALA A 819 14.69 16.26 25.76
N MET A 820 13.78 17.22 25.56
CA MET A 820 12.74 17.18 24.53
C MET A 820 13.35 17.23 23.12
N GLY A 821 14.35 18.09 22.90
CA GLY A 821 15.07 18.17 21.63
C GLY A 821 15.80 16.88 21.26
N LEU A 822 16.51 16.28 22.22
CA LEU A 822 17.16 14.97 22.03
C LEU A 822 16.16 13.84 21.82
N ALA A 823 15.03 13.86 22.54
CA ALA A 823 13.95 12.90 22.36
C ALA A 823 13.32 13.02 20.96
N LEU A 824 13.09 14.24 20.45
CA LEU A 824 12.60 14.47 19.10
C LEU A 824 13.54 13.89 18.04
N ILE A 825 14.86 14.07 18.19
CA ILE A 825 15.85 13.46 17.30
C ILE A 825 15.72 11.93 17.36
N ALA A 826 15.74 11.35 18.56
CA ALA A 826 15.69 9.91 18.75
C ALA A 826 14.40 9.27 18.19
N LEU A 827 13.25 9.93 18.38
CA LEU A 827 11.95 9.46 17.88
C LEU A 827 11.81 9.57 16.36
N SER A 828 12.58 10.43 15.70
CA SER A 828 12.48 10.67 14.26
C SER A 828 13.32 9.71 13.42
N LEU A 829 14.23 8.94 14.04
CA LEU A 829 15.10 7.99 13.35
C LEU A 829 14.39 6.66 13.00
N PRO A 830 13.63 6.01 13.90
CA PRO A 830 12.95 4.75 13.61
C PRO A 830 11.88 4.91 12.52
N ARG A 831 11.73 3.90 11.65
CA ARG A 831 10.75 3.90 10.55
C ARG A 831 9.30 3.72 11.02
N GLY A 832 9.12 3.05 12.16
CA GLY A 832 7.83 2.63 12.68
C GLY A 832 7.19 1.55 11.81
N THR A 833 6.05 1.01 12.25
CA THR A 833 5.34 -0.03 11.51
C THR A 833 4.90 0.50 10.14
N ARG A 834 5.24 -0.26 9.09
CA ARG A 834 4.82 -0.01 7.71
C ARG A 834 3.49 -0.74 7.47
N SER A 835 2.59 -0.16 6.66
CA SER A 835 1.40 -0.88 6.22
C SER A 835 1.76 -1.95 5.18
N GLU A 836 0.87 -2.92 4.96
CA GLU A 836 0.96 -3.88 3.85
C GLU A 836 0.53 -3.24 2.51
N GLU A 837 0.32 -1.92 2.48
CA GLU A 837 -0.13 -1.19 1.30
C GLU A 837 1.04 -0.78 0.40
N HIS A 838 0.75 -0.67 -0.90
CA HIS A 838 1.70 -0.38 -1.95
C HIS A 838 1.31 0.83 -2.79
N TYR A 839 2.31 1.59 -3.25
CA TYR A 839 2.13 2.93 -3.83
C TYR A 839 2.72 3.05 -5.25
N GLY A 840 2.63 1.97 -6.02
CA GLY A 840 3.03 1.90 -7.42
C GLY A 840 4.48 2.27 -7.67
N GLY A 841 5.43 1.70 -6.90
CA GLY A 841 6.86 1.98 -7.06
C GLY A 841 7.36 3.21 -6.27
N TRP A 842 6.46 3.95 -5.61
CA TRP A 842 6.86 4.93 -4.59
C TRP A 842 7.29 4.28 -3.28
N ASP A 843 7.04 2.98 -3.12
CA ASP A 843 7.45 2.16 -1.99
C ASP A 843 8.93 2.30 -1.62
N ARG A 844 9.79 2.60 -2.60
CA ARG A 844 11.23 2.83 -2.41
C ARG A 844 11.55 4.15 -1.71
N ALA A 845 10.70 5.15 -1.89
CA ALA A 845 10.85 6.47 -1.27
C ALA A 845 10.29 6.49 0.16
N ILE A 846 9.54 5.46 0.56
CA ILE A 846 9.01 5.32 1.91
C ILE A 846 10.15 4.88 2.83
N VAL A 847 10.53 5.79 3.73
CA VAL A 847 11.62 5.61 4.71
C VAL A 847 11.09 5.75 6.11
#